data_AF-F5SXG6-F1
#
_entry.id   AF-F5SXG6-F1
#
_cell.length_a   1.000
_cell.length_b   1.000
_cell.length_c   1.000
_cell.angle_alpha   90.00
_cell.angle_beta   90.00
_cell.angle_gamma   90.00
#
_symmetry.space_group_name_H-M   'P 1'
#
loop_
_entity.id
_entity.type
_entity.pdbx_description
1 polymer ?
#
loop_
_entity_poly.entity_id
_entity_poly.type
_entity_poly.pdbx_seq_one_letter_code
_entity_poly.pdbx_strand_id
1 'polypeptide(L)'
;MRALFAIKGFLLFSLIAFLNAFVDLGHKILIQNTIFKTYDGDVQIMLSALVNALILLPFILMMTPSSFLSDKYAKNKVMQYSALSAVVATILITIFYYLGWFWAAFLMTLALSIQSAIYSPAKYGYIKELVGVKQLASGNGVIQAVTTTAILLGTLAFSFGFESLLSNHYYRQPEDILPLIASLGWILVLLSTIEWFATLKLEQKSSIRKEHEFDTKAYLSGRSAITIMKELSSNQVIFRSVIGLAVFWSLCQVMLATFPAFAKDIAGIDNTIIIQGTMAFAGIGIVIGAFMAGKVSSNYIETGLIPVGAMGVALTVAFVSFAITPFLQAINFFLLGVFGGLYLVPLNALIQYHAKAGQMGRILAGNNFVQNIAMLSFLILTMLAAYAGMNSLGIFAILLAVALIGAVYTITQLPQSLARLVVSLVFSLRYRLTVLNMERIPASGGVLMLGNHISWIDWAIVQMASPRPLRFVMAKSIYERWYLRFIFEFFNIIPVGTGGSKQALDAVRESLNNGEVVCLFPEGAISRNGHLGEFQRGFEVAAADANAVIVPFYLRGLWGSRFSRSSDRLKTLRSKQSFSDLIVAFGEPLAINSDRVAVKQAVLQLSVDAWTSYTETLEPLPEAIIKGLKRQGSEMAAADIIGSAMSGHRMLSASILFSKQIPTDCHQNIGILMPSSSAGIIANIASLLKGKTLVNLNFTASAEAVAAAIQKADINTIITSRKFVEKLSNKGFDASLIDKAKNLLYMEDLRQNIKKRDFISMMIFVRLMPLEVIKARYMTAVKAEDPAVILFSSGSEGSPKGVLLSHRNVISNIKQVADVLNTERDDVVMSVLPLFHAFGLTVTTLLPLVESLPVICHPDPTDVRNIAKGIATFRGTILCGTSTFLRMYVRNRIVEPLMLESLRIVVSGAEKLNPDVRDSFKIKFNKTIYEGYGATETTPVASVNIPDKLAPDTLTTQVGSKLGTVGMPLLGTQFRIVNPDTFEDLAAGEDGLILIGGNQVMMAYLNDPEKTEAVITEQDGVRWYHTGDKGHLDEDGFLVIVDRYSRFAKVGGEMISLGAIESALKPYINEEVEILATTVADDKKGEKVVLLYTQEQAESEIKQAISEQLSPLMQPSKLFYVEEIPKLGTGKTDLNAAKKLAAHAVE
;
A
#
# COMPACT_ATOMS: atom_id res chain seq x y z
N MET A 1 -15.18 -6.32 0.80
CA MET A 1 -16.65 -6.34 0.93
C MET A 1 -17.33 -5.02 0.55
N ARG A 2 -16.93 -3.84 1.05
CA ARG A 2 -17.53 -2.55 0.59
C ARG A 2 -17.47 -2.36 -0.93
N ALA A 3 -16.34 -2.71 -1.54
CA ALA A 3 -16.17 -2.68 -3.00
C ALA A 3 -17.15 -3.58 -3.77
N LEU A 4 -17.65 -4.65 -3.15
CA LEU A 4 -18.53 -5.64 -3.77
C LEU A 4 -19.99 -5.17 -3.73
N PHE A 5 -20.41 -4.54 -2.62
CA PHE A 5 -21.71 -3.89 -2.53
C PHE A 5 -21.80 -2.58 -3.34
N ALA A 6 -20.66 -2.01 -3.73
CA ALA A 6 -20.60 -0.89 -4.68
C ALA A 6 -20.87 -1.34 -6.13
N ILE A 7 -20.80 -2.64 -6.44
CA ILE A 7 -21.12 -3.17 -7.77
C ILE A 7 -22.62 -3.05 -8.01
N LYS A 8 -22.98 -2.29 -9.05
CA LYS A 8 -24.37 -2.08 -9.47
C LYS A 8 -25.04 -3.43 -9.73
N GLY A 9 -26.18 -3.67 -9.09
CA GLY A 9 -26.97 -4.90 -9.23
C GLY A 9 -26.61 -6.04 -8.26
N PHE A 10 -25.48 -5.98 -7.53
CA PHE A 10 -25.09 -7.07 -6.62
C PHE A 10 -26.02 -7.25 -5.41
N LEU A 11 -26.46 -6.14 -4.80
CA LEU A 11 -27.43 -6.19 -3.69
C LEU A 11 -28.78 -6.79 -4.14
N LEU A 12 -29.24 -6.39 -5.33
CA LEU A 12 -30.47 -6.90 -5.92
C LEU A 12 -30.34 -8.41 -6.21
N PHE A 13 -29.23 -8.84 -6.80
CA PHE A 13 -28.94 -10.25 -7.04
C PHE A 13 -28.90 -11.07 -5.74
N SER A 14 -28.33 -10.52 -4.67
CA SER A 14 -28.32 -11.15 -3.35
C SER A 14 -29.73 -11.30 -2.78
N LEU A 15 -30.58 -10.27 -2.90
CA LEU A 15 -31.99 -10.35 -2.49
C LEU A 15 -32.75 -11.43 -3.26
N ILE A 16 -32.55 -11.53 -4.58
CA ILE A 16 -33.18 -12.58 -5.39
C ILE A 16 -32.73 -13.97 -4.92
N ALA A 17 -31.44 -14.17 -4.66
CA ALA A 17 -30.93 -15.43 -4.13
C ALA A 17 -31.47 -15.77 -2.74
N PHE A 18 -31.75 -14.76 -1.89
CA PHE A 18 -32.42 -14.95 -0.60
C PHE A 18 -33.87 -15.42 -0.80
N LEU A 19 -34.65 -14.68 -1.60
CA LEU A 19 -36.08 -14.94 -1.80
C LEU A 19 -36.31 -16.32 -2.40
N ASN A 20 -35.53 -16.70 -3.42
CA ASN A 20 -35.62 -18.02 -4.05
C ASN A 20 -35.43 -19.15 -3.02
N ALA A 21 -34.34 -19.10 -2.25
CA ALA A 21 -34.06 -20.14 -1.25
C ALA A 21 -35.08 -20.16 -0.09
N PHE A 22 -35.60 -18.99 0.29
CA PHE A 22 -36.61 -18.86 1.35
C PHE A 22 -37.97 -19.45 0.93
N VAL A 23 -38.41 -19.19 -0.31
CA VAL A 23 -39.66 -19.71 -0.88
C VAL A 23 -39.59 -21.21 -1.10
N ASP A 24 -38.51 -21.69 -1.73
CA ASP A 24 -38.30 -23.11 -2.02
C ASP A 24 -38.37 -23.95 -0.74
N LEU A 25 -37.79 -23.44 0.34
CA LEU A 25 -37.80 -24.11 1.62
C LEU A 25 -39.13 -23.97 2.37
N GLY A 26 -39.84 -22.86 2.22
CA GLY A 26 -41.09 -22.63 2.94
C GLY A 26 -42.14 -23.68 2.67
N HIS A 27 -42.39 -24.00 1.39
CA HIS A 27 -43.30 -25.09 1.02
C HIS A 27 -42.86 -26.44 1.57
N LYS A 28 -41.55 -26.75 1.46
CA LYS A 28 -40.98 -27.99 2.00
C LYS A 28 -41.32 -28.15 3.48
N ILE A 29 -41.07 -27.12 4.29
CA ILE A 29 -41.25 -27.16 5.73
C ILE A 29 -42.73 -27.34 6.10
N LEU A 30 -43.64 -26.68 5.39
CA LEU A 30 -45.08 -26.86 5.61
C LEU A 30 -45.54 -28.30 5.34
N ILE A 31 -45.09 -28.91 4.23
CA ILE A 31 -45.39 -30.31 3.91
C ILE A 31 -44.73 -31.25 4.93
N GLN A 32 -43.47 -31.02 5.26
CA GLN A 32 -42.72 -31.85 6.22
C GLN A 32 -43.35 -31.82 7.62
N ASN A 33 -43.77 -30.64 8.09
CA ASN A 33 -44.45 -30.50 9.38
C ASN A 33 -45.86 -31.12 9.35
N THR A 34 -46.57 -31.02 8.22
CA THR A 34 -47.87 -31.69 8.03
C THR A 34 -47.71 -33.20 8.17
N ILE A 35 -46.72 -33.79 7.49
CA ILE A 35 -46.41 -35.23 7.59
C ILE A 35 -46.08 -35.60 9.04
N PHE A 36 -45.23 -34.79 9.69
CA PHE A 36 -44.78 -35.03 11.06
C PHE A 36 -45.92 -35.00 12.09
N LYS A 37 -46.99 -34.24 11.85
CA LYS A 37 -48.14 -34.11 12.77
C LYS A 37 -49.26 -35.13 12.54
N THR A 38 -49.28 -35.79 11.38
CA THR A 38 -50.42 -36.62 10.94
C THR A 38 -50.10 -38.10 10.80
N TYR A 39 -48.82 -38.43 10.58
CA TYR A 39 -48.36 -39.81 10.42
C TYR A 39 -47.34 -40.16 11.50
N ASP A 40 -47.43 -41.39 12.03
CA ASP A 40 -46.50 -41.96 13.00
C ASP A 40 -45.80 -43.21 12.44
N GLY A 41 -44.67 -43.59 13.05
CA GLY A 41 -43.96 -44.84 12.74
C GLY A 41 -43.32 -44.88 11.34
N ASP A 42 -43.31 -46.06 10.71
CA ASP A 42 -42.59 -46.31 9.45
C ASP A 42 -43.09 -45.45 8.28
N VAL A 43 -44.39 -45.12 8.26
CA VAL A 43 -45.01 -44.30 7.19
C VAL A 43 -44.48 -42.86 7.23
N GLN A 44 -44.31 -42.28 8.41
CA GLN A 44 -43.75 -40.94 8.60
C GLN A 44 -42.30 -40.87 8.12
N ILE A 45 -41.49 -41.89 8.45
CA ILE A 45 -40.09 -42.00 8.05
C ILE A 45 -39.99 -42.11 6.51
N MET A 46 -40.81 -42.98 5.90
CA MET A 46 -40.85 -43.17 4.46
C MET A 46 -41.27 -41.89 3.72
N LEU A 47 -42.33 -41.21 4.18
CA LEU A 47 -42.79 -39.97 3.55
C LEU A 47 -41.78 -38.82 3.71
N SER A 48 -41.11 -38.73 4.87
CA SER A 48 -40.05 -37.74 5.09
C SER A 48 -38.81 -38.01 4.22
N ALA A 49 -38.44 -39.28 4.03
CA ALA A 49 -37.39 -39.67 3.09
C ALA A 49 -37.78 -39.35 1.64
N LEU A 50 -39.05 -39.59 1.27
CA LEU A 50 -39.59 -39.26 -0.05
C LEU A 50 -39.56 -37.75 -0.33
N VAL A 51 -39.92 -36.90 0.64
CA VAL A 51 -39.79 -35.43 0.51
C VAL A 51 -38.35 -35.03 0.20
N ASN A 52 -37.36 -35.61 0.91
CA ASN A 52 -35.95 -35.34 0.62
C ASN A 52 -35.53 -35.85 -0.77
N ALA A 53 -36.02 -37.02 -1.20
CA ALA A 53 -35.77 -37.54 -2.54
C ALA A 53 -36.37 -36.65 -3.64
N LEU A 54 -37.60 -36.13 -3.47
CA LEU A 54 -38.27 -35.23 -4.41
C LEU A 54 -37.52 -33.90 -4.60
N ILE A 55 -36.67 -33.51 -3.64
CA ILE A 55 -35.84 -32.31 -3.73
C ILE A 55 -34.54 -32.58 -4.49
N LEU A 56 -33.91 -33.74 -4.26
CA LEU A 56 -32.63 -34.08 -4.88
C LEU A 56 -32.79 -34.57 -6.33
N LEU A 57 -33.85 -35.33 -6.61
CA LEU A 57 -34.06 -36.01 -7.89
C LEU A 57 -34.11 -35.04 -9.08
N PRO A 58 -34.78 -33.87 -9.02
CA PRO A 58 -34.78 -32.92 -10.13
C PRO A 58 -33.40 -32.41 -10.54
N PHE A 59 -32.47 -32.22 -9.60
CA PHE A 59 -31.10 -31.83 -9.93
C PHE A 59 -30.34 -32.92 -10.68
N ILE A 60 -30.74 -34.19 -10.52
CA ILE A 60 -30.19 -35.33 -11.26
C ILE A 60 -30.82 -35.39 -12.66
N LEU A 61 -32.16 -35.34 -12.74
CA LEU A 61 -32.91 -35.50 -13.99
C LEU A 61 -32.77 -34.29 -14.93
N MET A 62 -32.71 -33.08 -14.38
CA MET A 62 -32.67 -31.84 -15.16
C MET A 62 -31.25 -31.40 -15.52
N MET A 63 -30.20 -32.22 -15.34
CA MET A 63 -28.81 -31.84 -15.66
C MET A 63 -28.68 -31.37 -17.12
N THR A 64 -29.15 -32.15 -18.09
CA THR A 64 -29.01 -31.79 -19.52
C THR A 64 -29.91 -30.60 -19.91
N PRO A 65 -31.22 -30.55 -19.56
CA PRO A 65 -32.06 -29.38 -19.85
C PRO A 65 -31.55 -28.08 -19.20
N SER A 66 -31.14 -28.12 -17.93
CA SER A 66 -30.63 -26.95 -17.21
C SER A 66 -29.31 -26.45 -17.80
N SER A 67 -28.39 -27.36 -18.18
CA SER A 67 -27.13 -27.00 -18.83
C SER A 67 -27.37 -26.27 -20.16
N PHE A 68 -28.31 -26.77 -20.98
CA PHE A 68 -28.66 -26.17 -22.26
C PHE A 68 -29.27 -24.78 -22.09
N LEU A 69 -30.28 -24.65 -21.22
CA LEU A 69 -30.95 -23.37 -20.98
C LEU A 69 -29.97 -22.32 -20.47
N SER A 70 -29.09 -22.72 -19.54
CA SER A 70 -28.09 -21.85 -18.96
C SER A 70 -27.06 -21.39 -20.00
N ASP A 71 -26.57 -22.26 -20.89
CA ASP A 71 -25.54 -21.88 -21.86
C ASP A 71 -26.07 -21.23 -23.15
N LYS A 72 -27.34 -21.49 -23.52
CA LYS A 72 -27.98 -20.89 -24.70
C LYS A 72 -28.49 -19.48 -24.42
N TYR A 73 -29.18 -19.28 -23.30
CA TYR A 73 -29.82 -18.01 -22.96
C TYR A 73 -29.02 -17.23 -21.92
N ALA A 74 -29.19 -15.90 -21.92
CA ALA A 74 -28.56 -15.06 -20.91
C ALA A 74 -28.99 -15.46 -19.49
N LYS A 75 -28.05 -15.53 -18.55
CA LYS A 75 -28.30 -16.10 -17.21
C LYS A 75 -29.42 -15.37 -16.45
N ASN A 76 -29.50 -14.05 -16.58
CA ASN A 76 -30.58 -13.24 -16.00
C ASN A 76 -31.97 -13.61 -16.56
N LYS A 77 -32.07 -13.97 -17.85
CA LYS A 77 -33.32 -14.43 -18.45
C LYS A 77 -33.73 -15.82 -17.96
N VAL A 78 -32.78 -16.74 -17.84
CA VAL A 78 -33.05 -18.06 -17.25
C VAL A 78 -33.57 -17.92 -15.82
N MET A 79 -32.96 -17.04 -15.02
CA MET A 79 -33.43 -16.72 -13.67
C MET A 79 -34.83 -16.09 -13.68
N GLN A 80 -35.10 -15.14 -14.60
CA GLN A 80 -36.40 -14.48 -14.73
C GLN A 80 -37.54 -15.48 -15.01
N TYR A 81 -37.38 -16.37 -15.98
CA TYR A 81 -38.40 -17.38 -16.30
C TYR A 81 -38.55 -18.43 -15.20
N SER A 82 -37.45 -18.78 -14.53
CA SER A 82 -37.51 -19.69 -13.38
C SER A 82 -38.27 -19.04 -12.22
N ALA A 83 -38.04 -17.77 -11.91
CA ALA A 83 -38.79 -17.05 -10.86
C ALA A 83 -40.28 -16.92 -11.21
N LEU A 84 -40.62 -16.65 -12.49
CA LEU A 84 -42.02 -16.66 -12.94
C LEU A 84 -42.69 -18.03 -12.74
N SER A 85 -41.99 -19.12 -13.03
CA SER A 85 -42.51 -20.47 -12.81
C SER A 85 -42.74 -20.76 -11.32
N ALA A 86 -41.94 -20.19 -10.41
CA ALA A 86 -42.14 -20.30 -8.97
C ALA A 86 -43.42 -19.56 -8.50
N VAL A 87 -43.75 -18.41 -9.10
CA VAL A 87 -45.02 -17.70 -8.82
C VAL A 87 -46.21 -18.59 -9.19
N VAL A 88 -46.18 -19.20 -10.38
CA VAL A 88 -47.25 -20.12 -10.82
C VAL A 88 -47.36 -21.32 -9.88
N ALA A 89 -46.22 -21.93 -9.52
CA ALA A 89 -46.20 -23.06 -8.60
C ALA A 89 -46.74 -22.71 -7.21
N THR A 90 -46.37 -21.55 -6.64
CA THR A 90 -46.85 -21.13 -5.32
C THR A 90 -48.33 -20.74 -5.31
N ILE A 91 -48.88 -20.21 -6.40
CA ILE A 91 -50.32 -20.01 -6.55
C ILE A 91 -51.05 -21.35 -6.53
N LEU A 92 -50.57 -22.33 -7.29
CA LEU A 92 -51.15 -23.68 -7.31
C LEU A 92 -51.05 -24.38 -5.94
N ILE A 93 -49.90 -24.27 -5.27
CA ILE A 93 -49.73 -24.76 -3.89
C ILE A 93 -50.78 -24.14 -2.96
N THR A 94 -50.98 -22.83 -3.04
CA THR A 94 -51.94 -22.11 -2.21
C THR A 94 -53.37 -22.57 -2.49
N ILE A 95 -53.73 -22.78 -3.76
CA ILE A 95 -55.03 -23.35 -4.14
C ILE A 95 -55.20 -24.76 -3.53
N PHE A 96 -54.18 -25.62 -3.63
CA PHE A 96 -54.25 -26.97 -3.05
C PHE A 96 -54.36 -26.95 -1.52
N TYR A 97 -53.77 -25.97 -0.84
CA TYR A 97 -53.96 -25.76 0.60
C TYR A 97 -55.41 -25.44 0.94
N TYR A 98 -56.06 -24.51 0.22
CA TYR A 98 -57.48 -24.22 0.45
C TYR A 98 -58.42 -25.40 0.13
N LEU A 99 -58.08 -26.20 -0.89
CA LEU A 99 -58.86 -27.38 -1.27
C LEU A 99 -58.59 -28.62 -0.39
N GLY A 100 -57.62 -28.55 0.53
CA GLY A 100 -57.20 -29.69 1.35
C GLY A 100 -56.50 -30.81 0.57
N TRP A 101 -56.03 -30.57 -0.66
CA TRP A 101 -55.47 -31.62 -1.52
C TRP A 101 -54.00 -31.92 -1.18
N PHE A 102 -53.78 -32.71 -0.13
CA PHE A 102 -52.43 -33.01 0.39
C PHE A 102 -51.49 -33.59 -0.67
N TRP A 103 -51.89 -34.64 -1.40
CA TRP A 103 -51.02 -35.28 -2.38
C TRP A 103 -50.67 -34.38 -3.56
N ALA A 104 -51.59 -33.48 -3.96
CA ALA A 104 -51.30 -32.49 -4.99
C ALA A 104 -50.27 -31.46 -4.48
N ALA A 105 -50.44 -30.95 -3.26
CA ALA A 105 -49.47 -30.06 -2.62
C ALA A 105 -48.11 -30.74 -2.36
N PHE A 106 -48.11 -32.02 -2.02
CA PHE A 106 -46.91 -32.85 -1.85
C PHE A 106 -46.14 -32.99 -3.18
N LEU A 107 -46.83 -33.26 -4.29
CA LEU A 107 -46.22 -33.31 -5.61
C LEU A 107 -45.66 -31.94 -6.07
N MET A 108 -46.20 -30.82 -5.58
CA MET A 108 -45.66 -29.50 -5.88
C MET A 108 -44.24 -29.28 -5.30
N THR A 109 -43.81 -30.07 -4.32
CA THR A 109 -42.40 -30.08 -3.87
C THR A 109 -41.45 -30.48 -5.01
N LEU A 110 -41.87 -31.40 -5.88
CA LEU A 110 -41.10 -31.77 -7.08
C LEU A 110 -41.08 -30.63 -8.10
N ALA A 111 -42.22 -29.95 -8.31
CA ALA A 111 -42.34 -28.85 -9.27
C ALA A 111 -41.44 -27.66 -8.90
N LEU A 112 -41.43 -27.23 -7.63
CA LEU A 112 -40.51 -26.20 -7.15
C LEU A 112 -39.05 -26.66 -7.30
N SER A 113 -38.74 -27.91 -6.96
CA SER A 113 -37.37 -28.43 -7.07
C SER A 113 -36.86 -28.51 -8.52
N ILE A 114 -37.74 -28.76 -9.51
CA ILE A 114 -37.42 -28.65 -10.95
C ILE A 114 -37.04 -27.22 -11.32
N GLN A 115 -37.79 -26.23 -10.81
CA GLN A 115 -37.48 -24.82 -11.00
C GLN A 115 -36.10 -24.48 -10.41
N SER A 116 -35.80 -24.91 -9.18
CA SER A 116 -34.52 -24.66 -8.52
C SER A 116 -33.36 -25.31 -9.28
N ALA A 117 -33.57 -26.49 -9.87
CA ALA A 117 -32.57 -27.20 -10.67
C ALA A 117 -32.20 -26.43 -11.96
N ILE A 118 -33.16 -25.74 -12.59
CA ILE A 118 -32.91 -24.88 -13.75
C ILE A 118 -32.26 -23.55 -13.33
N TYR A 119 -32.70 -23.00 -12.19
CA TYR A 119 -32.21 -21.73 -11.66
C TYR A 119 -30.74 -21.79 -11.19
N SER A 120 -30.32 -22.89 -10.57
CA SER A 120 -29.02 -23.00 -9.90
C SER A 120 -27.79 -22.78 -10.81
N PRO A 121 -27.65 -23.43 -11.98
CA PRO A 121 -26.53 -23.15 -12.90
C PRO A 121 -26.50 -21.70 -13.41
N ALA A 122 -27.67 -21.08 -13.56
CA ALA A 122 -27.76 -19.67 -13.95
C ALA A 122 -27.30 -18.74 -12.82
N LYS A 123 -27.76 -18.98 -11.58
CA LYS A 123 -27.34 -18.26 -10.38
C LYS A 123 -25.82 -18.25 -10.22
N TYR A 124 -25.18 -19.42 -10.18
CA TYR A 124 -23.73 -19.51 -9.96
C TYR A 124 -22.91 -19.00 -11.15
N GLY A 125 -23.43 -19.12 -12.38
CA GLY A 125 -22.79 -18.54 -13.56
C GLY A 125 -22.82 -17.01 -13.55
N TYR A 126 -23.93 -16.41 -13.10
CA TYR A 126 -24.11 -14.96 -13.06
C TYR A 126 -23.20 -14.26 -12.04
N ILE A 127 -22.74 -14.95 -10.99
CA ILE A 127 -21.75 -14.40 -10.03
C ILE A 127 -20.50 -13.93 -10.79
N LYS A 128 -19.92 -14.79 -11.63
CA LYS A 128 -18.71 -14.46 -12.42
C LYS A 128 -18.95 -13.30 -13.37
N GLU A 129 -20.13 -13.21 -13.99
CA GLU A 129 -20.50 -12.11 -14.89
C GLU A 129 -20.65 -10.78 -14.16
N LEU A 130 -21.09 -10.79 -12.90
CA LEU A 130 -21.39 -9.60 -12.13
C LEU A 130 -20.16 -9.04 -11.38
N VAL A 131 -19.38 -9.90 -10.73
CA VAL A 131 -18.24 -9.47 -9.88
C VAL A 131 -16.88 -9.62 -10.55
N GLY A 132 -16.84 -10.27 -11.72
CA GLY A 132 -15.61 -10.57 -12.44
C GLY A 132 -14.73 -11.60 -11.73
N VAL A 133 -13.53 -11.80 -12.27
CA VAL A 133 -12.58 -12.81 -11.78
C VAL A 133 -11.94 -12.40 -10.45
N LYS A 134 -11.66 -11.11 -10.25
CA LYS A 134 -10.94 -10.60 -9.06
C LYS A 134 -11.71 -10.84 -7.76
N GLN A 135 -13.04 -10.67 -7.77
CA GLN A 135 -13.88 -10.76 -6.56
C GLN A 135 -14.72 -12.06 -6.50
N LEU A 136 -14.36 -13.07 -7.30
CA LEU A 136 -15.17 -14.27 -7.49
C LEU A 136 -15.41 -15.04 -6.19
N ALA A 137 -14.37 -15.22 -5.35
CA ALA A 137 -14.49 -15.89 -4.07
C ALA A 137 -15.31 -15.07 -3.06
N SER A 138 -15.12 -13.74 -3.01
CA SER A 138 -15.96 -12.84 -2.19
C SER A 138 -17.44 -12.90 -2.60
N GLY A 139 -17.73 -12.91 -3.90
CA GLY A 139 -19.08 -13.03 -4.43
C GLY A 139 -19.74 -14.35 -4.06
N ASN A 140 -19.03 -15.48 -4.22
CA ASN A 140 -19.50 -16.80 -3.78
C ASN A 140 -19.73 -16.84 -2.27
N GLY A 141 -18.85 -16.22 -1.47
CA GLY A 141 -19.00 -16.15 -0.02
C GLY A 141 -20.28 -15.45 0.43
N VAL A 142 -20.59 -14.29 -0.16
CA VAL A 142 -21.83 -13.55 0.18
C VAL A 142 -23.07 -14.32 -0.27
N ILE A 143 -23.09 -14.85 -1.49
CA ILE A 143 -24.25 -15.62 -1.98
C ILE A 143 -24.48 -16.88 -1.16
N GLN A 144 -23.42 -17.59 -0.77
CA GLN A 144 -23.52 -18.76 0.12
C GLN A 144 -24.08 -18.37 1.48
N ALA A 145 -23.59 -17.29 2.09
CA ALA A 145 -24.09 -16.78 3.36
C ALA A 145 -25.58 -16.38 3.27
N VAL A 146 -25.97 -15.66 2.22
CA VAL A 146 -27.35 -15.23 2.00
C VAL A 146 -28.29 -16.41 1.80
N THR A 147 -27.95 -17.36 0.94
CA THR A 147 -28.74 -18.59 0.74
C THR A 147 -28.87 -19.41 2.02
N THR A 148 -27.79 -19.56 2.80
CA THR A 148 -27.83 -20.30 4.07
C THR A 148 -28.69 -19.58 5.10
N THR A 149 -28.63 -18.24 5.16
CA THR A 149 -29.45 -17.43 6.06
C THR A 149 -30.94 -17.54 5.68
N ALA A 150 -31.25 -17.52 4.38
CA ALA A 150 -32.59 -17.74 3.87
C ALA A 150 -33.14 -19.11 4.29
N ILE A 151 -32.31 -20.15 4.23
CA ILE A 151 -32.69 -21.51 4.65
C ILE A 151 -33.00 -21.55 6.15
N LEU A 152 -32.16 -20.97 7.00
CA LEU A 152 -32.40 -20.96 8.45
C LEU A 152 -33.65 -20.16 8.82
N LEU A 153 -33.77 -18.94 8.29
CA LEU A 153 -34.91 -18.07 8.58
C LEU A 153 -36.21 -18.64 8.01
N GLY A 154 -36.17 -19.25 6.83
CA GLY A 154 -37.33 -19.92 6.23
C GLY A 154 -37.80 -21.08 7.08
N THR A 155 -36.87 -21.93 7.54
CA THR A 155 -37.18 -23.04 8.45
C THR A 155 -37.91 -22.55 9.70
N LEU A 156 -37.39 -21.49 10.34
CA LEU A 156 -37.96 -20.92 11.55
C LEU A 156 -39.32 -20.24 11.29
N ALA A 157 -39.40 -19.38 10.27
CA ALA A 157 -40.59 -18.58 9.98
C ALA A 157 -41.79 -19.45 9.62
N PHE A 158 -41.60 -20.44 8.73
CA PHE A 158 -42.69 -21.32 8.32
C PHE A 158 -43.04 -22.37 9.37
N SER A 159 -42.07 -22.86 10.17
CA SER A 159 -42.40 -23.73 11.31
C SER A 159 -43.17 -23.01 12.40
N PHE A 160 -42.77 -21.77 12.73
CA PHE A 160 -43.48 -20.95 13.70
C PHE A 160 -44.88 -20.55 13.21
N GLY A 161 -44.99 -20.11 11.95
CA GLY A 161 -46.28 -19.78 11.33
C GLY A 161 -47.21 -20.99 11.32
N PHE A 162 -46.69 -22.17 10.99
CA PHE A 162 -47.42 -23.44 11.00
C PHE A 162 -47.98 -23.73 12.41
N GLU A 163 -47.14 -23.78 13.44
CA GLU A 163 -47.58 -24.10 14.82
C GLU A 163 -48.56 -23.05 15.38
N SER A 164 -48.34 -21.77 15.09
CA SER A 164 -49.23 -20.69 15.56
C SER A 164 -50.66 -20.83 15.01
N LEU A 165 -50.80 -21.14 13.73
CA LEU A 165 -52.10 -21.30 13.07
C LEU A 165 -52.82 -22.60 13.45
N LEU A 166 -52.08 -23.64 13.84
CA LEU A 166 -52.64 -24.92 14.30
C LEU A 166 -53.02 -24.93 15.78
N SER A 167 -52.57 -23.96 16.57
CA SER A 167 -52.87 -23.89 18.00
C SER A 167 -54.40 -23.86 18.23
N ASN A 168 -54.87 -24.69 19.18
CA ASN A 168 -56.29 -24.85 19.54
C ASN A 168 -57.23 -25.49 18.50
N HIS A 169 -56.71 -26.12 17.44
CA HIS A 169 -57.51 -26.84 16.45
C HIS A 169 -57.29 -28.37 16.55
N TYR A 170 -58.35 -29.16 16.33
CA TYR A 170 -58.28 -30.62 16.33
C TYR A 170 -58.20 -31.14 14.89
N TYR A 171 -57.22 -31.98 14.59
CA TYR A 171 -56.97 -32.53 13.25
C TYR A 171 -56.61 -34.01 13.36
N ARG A 172 -57.01 -34.83 12.36
CA ARG A 172 -56.67 -36.27 12.31
C ARG A 172 -56.02 -36.67 10.99
N GLN A 173 -56.26 -35.93 9.92
CA GLN A 173 -55.69 -36.21 8.60
C GLN A 173 -55.00 -34.97 8.01
N PRO A 174 -54.05 -35.14 7.07
CA PRO A 174 -53.40 -34.01 6.39
C PRO A 174 -54.38 -33.02 5.76
N GLU A 175 -55.50 -33.51 5.25
CA GLU A 175 -56.58 -32.75 4.63
C GLU A 175 -57.20 -31.73 5.60
N ASP A 176 -57.17 -31.99 6.91
CA ASP A 176 -57.66 -31.08 7.96
C ASP A 176 -56.68 -29.93 8.24
N ILE A 177 -55.38 -30.18 8.05
CA ILE A 177 -54.30 -29.22 8.36
C ILE A 177 -54.14 -28.18 7.26
N LEU A 178 -54.21 -28.62 5.99
CA LEU A 178 -53.91 -27.78 4.83
C LEU A 178 -54.73 -26.48 4.76
N PRO A 179 -56.06 -26.49 4.97
CA PRO A 179 -56.87 -25.27 4.95
C PRO A 179 -56.51 -24.29 6.07
N LEU A 180 -56.10 -24.79 7.25
CA LEU A 180 -55.71 -23.97 8.40
C LEU A 180 -54.42 -23.19 8.14
N ILE A 181 -53.49 -23.78 7.39
CA ILE A 181 -52.20 -23.16 7.06
C ILE A 181 -52.20 -22.45 5.69
N ALA A 182 -53.33 -22.43 4.97
CA ALA A 182 -53.42 -21.90 3.61
C ALA A 182 -53.01 -20.42 3.50
N SER A 183 -53.18 -19.65 4.57
CA SER A 183 -52.73 -18.25 4.65
C SER A 183 -51.21 -18.08 4.49
N LEU A 184 -50.40 -19.08 4.88
CA LEU A 184 -48.95 -19.09 4.66
C LEU A 184 -48.60 -19.30 3.18
N GLY A 185 -49.48 -19.90 2.39
CA GLY A 185 -49.34 -20.01 0.94
C GLY A 185 -49.26 -18.64 0.27
N TRP A 186 -50.06 -17.67 0.72
CA TRP A 186 -50.01 -16.30 0.20
C TRP A 186 -48.70 -15.58 0.51
N ILE A 187 -48.02 -15.93 1.60
CA ILE A 187 -46.66 -15.43 1.87
C ILE A 187 -45.70 -15.96 0.80
N LEU A 188 -45.79 -17.23 0.41
CA LEU A 188 -44.97 -17.81 -0.67
C LEU A 188 -45.25 -17.13 -2.03
N VAL A 189 -46.52 -16.86 -2.34
CA VAL A 189 -46.91 -16.14 -3.58
C VAL A 189 -46.38 -14.72 -3.58
N LEU A 190 -46.50 -13.99 -2.47
CA LEU A 190 -46.00 -12.63 -2.36
C LEU A 190 -44.48 -12.57 -2.55
N LEU A 191 -43.74 -13.44 -1.86
CA LEU A 191 -42.28 -13.46 -1.90
C LEU A 191 -41.75 -13.89 -3.28
N SER A 192 -42.35 -14.90 -3.91
CA SER A 192 -41.98 -15.31 -5.28
C SER A 192 -42.33 -14.24 -6.32
N THR A 193 -43.41 -13.48 -6.11
CA THR A 193 -43.77 -12.34 -6.97
C THR A 193 -42.75 -11.21 -6.85
N ILE A 194 -42.32 -10.89 -5.62
CA ILE A 194 -41.25 -9.91 -5.38
C ILE A 194 -39.94 -10.37 -6.02
N GLU A 195 -39.60 -11.66 -5.90
CA GLU A 195 -38.42 -12.25 -6.55
C GLU A 195 -38.47 -12.05 -8.06
N TRP A 196 -39.60 -12.39 -8.70
CA TRP A 196 -39.78 -12.23 -10.13
C TRP A 196 -39.62 -10.77 -10.56
N PHE A 197 -40.29 -9.81 -9.90
CA PHE A 197 -40.12 -8.39 -10.20
C PHE A 197 -38.68 -7.90 -10.01
N ALA A 198 -37.98 -8.41 -8.99
CA ALA A 198 -36.57 -8.11 -8.77
C ALA A 198 -35.69 -8.64 -9.92
N THR A 199 -35.98 -9.84 -10.45
CA THR A 199 -35.21 -10.42 -11.57
C THR A 199 -35.32 -9.61 -12.86
N LEU A 200 -36.43 -8.90 -13.08
CA LEU A 200 -36.62 -8.00 -14.24
C LEU A 200 -35.62 -6.84 -14.28
N LYS A 201 -35.07 -6.48 -13.12
CA LYS A 201 -34.11 -5.38 -12.96
C LYS A 201 -32.64 -5.83 -13.06
N LEU A 202 -32.38 -7.13 -13.29
CA LEU A 202 -31.02 -7.64 -13.48
C LEU A 202 -30.46 -7.27 -14.85
N GLU A 203 -29.27 -6.67 -14.86
CA GLU A 203 -28.56 -6.32 -16.09
C GLU A 203 -28.14 -7.58 -16.88
N GLN A 204 -28.31 -7.53 -18.19
CA GLN A 204 -27.78 -8.57 -19.08
C GLN A 204 -26.29 -8.31 -19.35
N LYS A 205 -25.41 -9.24 -18.97
CA LYS A 205 -23.95 -9.12 -19.17
C LYS A 205 -23.45 -10.01 -20.32
N SER A 206 -24.13 -11.11 -20.62
CA SER A 206 -23.77 -12.06 -21.69
C SER A 206 -24.75 -12.02 -22.88
N SER A 207 -24.25 -12.33 -24.08
CA SER A 207 -25.03 -12.39 -25.33
C SER A 207 -25.65 -13.78 -25.55
N ILE A 208 -26.80 -13.82 -26.23
CA ILE A 208 -27.49 -15.08 -26.59
C ILE A 208 -26.71 -15.78 -27.70
N ARG A 209 -26.40 -17.07 -27.53
CA ARG A 209 -25.74 -17.88 -28.55
C ARG A 209 -26.78 -18.50 -29.50
N LYS A 210 -26.78 -18.07 -30.77
CA LYS A 210 -27.80 -18.46 -31.76
C LYS A 210 -27.68 -19.90 -32.30
N GLU A 211 -26.52 -20.54 -32.18
CA GLU A 211 -26.20 -21.80 -32.90
C GLU A 211 -26.38 -23.11 -32.10
N HIS A 212 -26.89 -23.07 -30.85
CA HIS A 212 -27.09 -24.29 -30.05
C HIS A 212 -28.54 -24.80 -30.11
N GLU A 213 -28.75 -25.96 -30.73
CA GLU A 213 -30.01 -26.73 -30.70
C GLU A 213 -30.00 -27.80 -29.59
N PHE A 214 -31.18 -28.14 -29.07
CA PHE A 214 -31.31 -29.18 -28.05
C PHE A 214 -31.45 -30.55 -28.72
N ASP A 215 -30.45 -31.40 -28.57
CA ASP A 215 -30.47 -32.76 -29.13
C ASP A 215 -31.28 -33.71 -28.23
N THR A 216 -32.56 -33.89 -28.59
CA THR A 216 -33.50 -34.78 -27.89
C THR A 216 -33.10 -36.25 -27.98
N LYS A 217 -32.46 -36.69 -29.07
CA LYS A 217 -31.99 -38.07 -29.23
C LYS A 217 -30.78 -38.34 -28.35
N ALA A 218 -29.84 -37.41 -28.25
CA ALA A 218 -28.69 -37.52 -27.33
C ALA A 218 -29.08 -37.40 -25.85
N TYR A 219 -30.15 -36.66 -25.54
CA TYR A 219 -30.73 -36.62 -24.19
C TYR A 219 -31.35 -37.96 -23.80
N LEU A 220 -32.27 -38.52 -24.62
CA LEU A 220 -32.93 -39.80 -24.32
C LEU A 220 -31.97 -40.99 -24.29
N SER A 221 -30.88 -40.96 -25.07
CA SER A 221 -29.84 -42.00 -25.06
C SER A 221 -28.78 -41.84 -23.97
N GLY A 222 -28.84 -40.77 -23.14
CA GLY A 222 -27.84 -40.48 -22.11
C GLY A 222 -26.48 -39.99 -22.62
N ARG A 223 -26.29 -39.90 -23.95
CA ARG A 223 -25.03 -39.44 -24.56
C ARG A 223 -24.65 -38.02 -24.14
N SER A 224 -25.64 -37.13 -23.99
CA SER A 224 -25.41 -35.75 -23.51
C SER A 224 -24.85 -35.71 -22.09
N ALA A 225 -25.34 -36.58 -21.21
CA ALA A 225 -24.83 -36.69 -19.84
C ALA A 225 -23.36 -37.14 -19.81
N ILE A 226 -23.01 -38.14 -20.62
CA ILE A 226 -21.62 -38.63 -20.74
C ILE A 226 -20.68 -37.52 -21.24
N THR A 227 -21.11 -36.73 -22.22
CA THR A 227 -20.31 -35.60 -22.73
C THR A 227 -20.05 -34.54 -21.65
N ILE A 228 -21.07 -34.16 -20.89
CA ILE A 228 -20.93 -33.21 -19.77
C ILE A 228 -19.95 -33.75 -18.73
N MET A 229 -20.03 -35.04 -18.40
CA MET A 229 -19.10 -35.68 -17.45
C MET A 229 -17.66 -35.70 -17.98
N LYS A 230 -17.46 -35.96 -19.29
CA LYS A 230 -16.13 -35.88 -19.91
C LYS A 230 -15.55 -34.46 -19.85
N GLU A 231 -16.34 -33.45 -20.19
CA GLU A 231 -15.94 -32.03 -20.07
C GLU A 231 -15.56 -31.68 -18.63
N LEU A 232 -16.37 -32.10 -17.65
CA LEU A 232 -16.12 -31.88 -16.23
C LEU A 232 -14.82 -32.57 -15.75
N SER A 233 -14.52 -33.77 -16.25
CA SER A 233 -13.29 -34.51 -15.94
C SER A 233 -12.03 -34.01 -16.69
N SER A 234 -12.20 -33.22 -17.76
CA SER A 234 -11.08 -32.75 -18.59
C SER A 234 -10.15 -31.78 -17.87
N ASN A 235 -10.67 -31.05 -16.88
CA ASN A 235 -9.90 -30.15 -16.04
C ASN A 235 -9.79 -30.74 -14.62
N GLN A 236 -8.58 -31.16 -14.26
CA GLN A 236 -8.28 -31.76 -12.95
C GLN A 236 -8.70 -30.88 -11.77
N VAL A 237 -8.55 -29.55 -11.87
CA VAL A 237 -8.93 -28.62 -10.79
C VAL A 237 -10.45 -28.60 -10.61
N ILE A 238 -11.20 -28.53 -11.72
CA ILE A 238 -12.67 -28.59 -11.69
C ILE A 238 -13.14 -29.92 -11.12
N PHE A 239 -12.64 -31.03 -11.66
CA PHE A 239 -13.05 -32.37 -11.23
C PHE A 239 -12.81 -32.59 -9.73
N ARG A 240 -11.61 -32.30 -9.24
CA ARG A 240 -11.26 -32.42 -7.82
C ARG A 240 -12.13 -31.51 -6.94
N SER A 241 -12.48 -30.33 -7.43
CA SER A 241 -13.32 -29.40 -6.67
C SER A 241 -14.77 -29.90 -6.56
N VAL A 242 -15.31 -30.47 -7.64
CA VAL A 242 -16.64 -31.09 -7.67
C VAL A 242 -16.70 -32.28 -6.72
N ILE A 243 -15.70 -33.16 -6.73
CA ILE A 243 -15.60 -34.28 -5.80
C ILE A 243 -15.52 -33.79 -4.35
N GLY A 244 -14.71 -32.76 -4.08
CA GLY A 244 -14.61 -32.16 -2.76
C GLY A 244 -15.96 -31.68 -2.23
N LEU A 245 -16.72 -30.92 -3.05
CA LEU A 245 -18.06 -30.44 -2.70
C LEU A 245 -19.04 -31.61 -2.49
N ALA A 246 -19.00 -32.62 -3.36
CA ALA A 246 -19.88 -33.78 -3.27
C ALA A 246 -19.66 -34.58 -1.97
N VAL A 247 -18.40 -34.80 -1.57
CA VAL A 247 -18.06 -35.46 -0.31
C VAL A 247 -18.56 -34.63 0.87
N PHE A 248 -18.32 -33.32 0.91
CA PHE A 248 -18.77 -32.46 2.01
C PHE A 248 -20.29 -32.50 2.20
N TRP A 249 -21.05 -32.29 1.12
CA TRP A 249 -22.52 -32.32 1.21
C TRP A 249 -23.06 -33.70 1.57
N SER A 250 -22.40 -34.77 1.12
CA SER A 250 -22.75 -36.14 1.52
C SER A 250 -22.51 -36.37 3.02
N LEU A 251 -21.40 -35.89 3.57
CA LEU A 251 -21.13 -35.93 5.01
C LEU A 251 -22.22 -35.19 5.79
N CYS A 252 -22.55 -33.95 5.39
CA CYS A 252 -23.62 -33.17 6.03
C CYS A 252 -24.98 -33.87 5.96
N GLN A 253 -25.31 -34.47 4.81
CA GLN A 253 -26.58 -35.17 4.62
C GLN A 253 -26.73 -36.38 5.56
N VAL A 254 -25.67 -37.18 5.70
CA VAL A 254 -25.68 -38.32 6.63
C VAL A 254 -25.68 -37.85 8.08
N MET A 255 -24.94 -36.78 8.41
CA MET A 255 -24.96 -36.19 9.74
C MET A 255 -26.37 -35.70 10.13
N LEU A 256 -27.08 -35.00 9.24
CA LEU A 256 -28.46 -34.56 9.49
C LEU A 256 -29.43 -35.73 9.68
N ALA A 257 -29.21 -36.85 8.97
CA ALA A 257 -30.06 -38.04 9.08
C ALA A 257 -29.77 -38.86 10.36
N THR A 258 -28.51 -38.94 10.79
CA THR A 258 -28.06 -39.85 11.87
C THR A 258 -28.01 -39.16 13.23
N PHE A 259 -27.78 -37.85 13.27
CA PHE A 259 -27.61 -37.11 14.52
C PHE A 259 -28.83 -37.13 15.45
N PRO A 260 -30.09 -37.00 14.98
CA PRO A 260 -31.25 -37.12 15.86
C PRO A 260 -31.31 -38.46 16.60
N ALA A 261 -30.95 -39.56 15.93
CA ALA A 261 -30.89 -40.89 16.56
C ALA A 261 -29.75 -40.96 17.59
N PHE A 262 -28.57 -40.42 17.28
CA PHE A 262 -27.48 -40.31 18.27
C PHE A 262 -27.85 -39.46 19.49
N ALA A 263 -28.48 -38.30 19.27
CA ALA A 263 -28.85 -37.39 20.34
C ALA A 263 -29.86 -38.02 21.31
N LYS A 264 -30.79 -38.84 20.77
CA LYS A 264 -31.76 -39.59 21.56
C LYS A 264 -31.12 -40.79 22.28
N ASP A 265 -30.49 -41.69 21.53
CA ASP A 265 -30.11 -43.02 22.04
C ASP A 265 -28.83 -43.01 22.90
N ILE A 266 -27.93 -42.04 22.67
CA ILE A 266 -26.63 -41.97 23.35
C ILE A 266 -26.53 -40.74 24.25
N ALA A 267 -26.99 -39.58 23.78
CA ALA A 267 -26.89 -38.33 24.55
C ALA A 267 -28.07 -38.10 25.51
N GLY A 268 -29.13 -38.90 25.45
CA GLY A 268 -30.31 -38.78 26.32
C GLY A 268 -31.08 -37.47 26.13
N ILE A 269 -31.01 -36.88 24.93
CA ILE A 269 -31.70 -35.64 24.57
C ILE A 269 -32.96 -36.01 23.78
N ASP A 270 -34.11 -35.97 24.44
CA ASP A 270 -35.38 -36.34 23.78
C ASP A 270 -36.10 -35.14 23.14
N ASN A 271 -35.64 -33.92 23.40
CA ASN A 271 -36.27 -32.70 22.91
C ASN A 271 -35.83 -32.39 21.46
N THR A 272 -36.72 -32.63 20.51
CA THR A 272 -36.51 -32.40 19.08
C THR A 272 -36.22 -30.94 18.73
N ILE A 273 -36.77 -29.96 19.48
CA ILE A 273 -36.47 -28.54 19.29
C ILE A 273 -35.01 -28.24 19.63
N ILE A 274 -34.49 -28.87 20.69
CA ILE A 274 -33.07 -28.74 21.07
C ILE A 274 -32.17 -29.43 20.02
N ILE A 275 -32.54 -30.61 19.52
CA ILE A 275 -31.79 -31.32 18.47
C ILE A 275 -31.75 -30.50 17.16
N GLN A 276 -32.89 -29.99 16.71
CA GLN A 276 -32.95 -29.17 15.49
C GLN A 276 -32.26 -27.81 15.70
N GLY A 277 -32.43 -27.21 16.88
CA GLY A 277 -31.76 -25.97 17.27
C GLY A 277 -30.24 -26.10 17.30
N THR A 278 -29.70 -27.21 17.81
CA THR A 278 -28.25 -27.48 17.81
C THR A 278 -27.70 -27.68 16.40
N MET A 279 -28.41 -28.41 15.51
CA MET A 279 -28.01 -28.54 14.10
C MET A 279 -28.10 -27.20 13.34
N ALA A 280 -29.03 -26.31 13.69
CA ALA A 280 -29.15 -24.99 13.05
C ALA A 280 -27.89 -24.11 13.24
N PHE A 281 -27.10 -24.34 14.30
CA PHE A 281 -25.81 -23.66 14.49
C PHE A 281 -24.81 -23.95 13.37
N ALA A 282 -24.90 -25.10 12.68
CA ALA A 282 -24.09 -25.36 11.50
C ALA A 282 -24.38 -24.37 10.37
N GLY A 283 -25.63 -23.97 10.16
CA GLY A 283 -25.96 -22.93 9.19
C GLY A 283 -25.35 -21.57 9.57
N ILE A 284 -25.41 -21.19 10.85
CA ILE A 284 -24.77 -19.96 11.35
C ILE A 284 -23.25 -20.02 11.14
N GLY A 285 -22.65 -21.18 11.40
CA GLY A 285 -21.25 -21.46 11.12
C GLY A 285 -20.91 -21.27 9.64
N ILE A 286 -21.70 -21.82 8.72
CA ILE A 286 -21.50 -21.68 7.26
C ILE A 286 -21.54 -20.21 6.85
N VAL A 287 -22.46 -19.41 7.40
CA VAL A 287 -22.53 -17.96 7.14
C VAL A 287 -21.21 -17.28 7.52
N ILE A 288 -20.73 -17.52 8.74
CA ILE A 288 -19.48 -16.91 9.24
C ILE A 288 -18.28 -17.41 8.43
N GLY A 289 -18.17 -18.72 8.20
CA GLY A 289 -17.11 -19.33 7.41
C GLY A 289 -17.07 -18.81 5.97
N ALA A 290 -18.22 -18.63 5.33
CA ALA A 290 -18.31 -18.10 3.98
C ALA A 290 -17.90 -16.62 3.91
N PHE A 291 -18.26 -15.81 4.90
CA PHE A 291 -17.78 -14.42 5.01
C PHE A 291 -16.27 -14.36 5.26
N MET A 292 -15.73 -15.23 6.11
CA MET A 292 -14.29 -15.33 6.36
C MET A 292 -13.54 -15.71 5.08
N ALA A 293 -14.00 -16.75 4.37
CA ALA A 293 -13.40 -17.20 3.11
C ALA A 293 -13.41 -16.10 2.05
N GLY A 294 -14.55 -15.42 1.91
CA GLY A 294 -14.70 -14.30 0.98
C GLY A 294 -13.82 -13.10 1.32
N LYS A 295 -13.56 -12.84 2.61
CA LYS A 295 -12.68 -11.75 3.05
C LYS A 295 -11.20 -12.08 2.83
N VAL A 296 -10.77 -13.29 3.16
CA VAL A 296 -9.38 -13.75 2.95
C VAL A 296 -9.06 -13.83 1.45
N SER A 297 -10.04 -14.20 0.62
CA SER A 297 -9.90 -14.32 -0.83
C SER A 297 -10.31 -13.05 -1.60
N SER A 298 -10.00 -11.85 -1.08
CA SER A 298 -10.49 -10.59 -1.67
C SER A 298 -9.83 -10.20 -2.99
N ASN A 299 -8.57 -10.62 -3.19
CA ASN A 299 -7.76 -10.23 -4.35
C ASN A 299 -7.53 -11.42 -5.31
N TYR A 300 -7.58 -12.65 -4.79
CA TYR A 300 -7.46 -13.91 -5.53
C TYR A 300 -8.14 -15.02 -4.73
N ILE A 301 -8.32 -16.20 -5.34
CA ILE A 301 -8.91 -17.37 -4.68
C ILE A 301 -7.85 -18.00 -3.76
N GLU A 302 -8.00 -17.85 -2.43
CA GLU A 302 -7.06 -18.43 -1.47
C GLU A 302 -7.31 -19.93 -1.31
N THR A 303 -6.56 -20.73 -2.08
CA THR A 303 -6.65 -22.19 -2.08
C THR A 303 -6.17 -22.83 -0.79
N GLY A 304 -5.41 -22.12 0.06
CA GLY A 304 -4.99 -22.60 1.38
C GLY A 304 -6.15 -22.81 2.35
N LEU A 305 -7.32 -22.19 2.11
CA LEU A 305 -8.52 -22.41 2.93
C LEU A 305 -9.12 -23.80 2.75
N ILE A 306 -8.92 -24.43 1.60
CA ILE A 306 -9.47 -25.75 1.27
C ILE A 306 -8.92 -26.84 2.23
N PRO A 307 -7.59 -27.03 2.40
CA PRO A 307 -7.08 -28.01 3.36
C PRO A 307 -7.47 -27.70 4.81
N VAL A 308 -7.53 -26.42 5.20
CA VAL A 308 -7.98 -26.02 6.55
C VAL A 308 -9.45 -26.41 6.78
N GLY A 309 -10.31 -26.14 5.79
CA GLY A 309 -11.71 -26.55 5.82
C GLY A 309 -11.87 -28.07 5.88
N ALA A 310 -11.15 -28.82 5.04
CA ALA A 310 -11.21 -30.28 5.02
C ALA A 310 -10.76 -30.92 6.36
N MET A 311 -9.65 -30.44 6.93
CA MET A 311 -9.18 -30.87 8.26
C MET A 311 -10.19 -30.53 9.35
N GLY A 312 -10.73 -29.32 9.33
CA GLY A 312 -11.72 -28.88 10.32
C GLY A 312 -13.03 -29.68 10.26
N VAL A 313 -13.49 -30.05 9.06
CA VAL A 313 -14.63 -30.97 8.88
C VAL A 313 -14.31 -32.35 9.45
N ALA A 314 -13.13 -32.92 9.17
CA ALA A 314 -12.74 -34.22 9.74
C ALA A 314 -12.67 -34.19 11.28
N LEU A 315 -12.11 -33.12 11.86
CA LEU A 315 -12.03 -32.93 13.31
C LEU A 315 -13.41 -32.80 13.95
N THR A 316 -14.32 -32.04 13.33
CA THR A 316 -15.67 -31.83 13.87
C THR A 316 -16.52 -33.09 13.75
N VAL A 317 -16.39 -33.88 12.68
CA VAL A 317 -17.01 -35.22 12.57
C VAL A 317 -16.49 -36.15 13.66
N ALA A 318 -15.17 -36.17 13.92
CA ALA A 318 -14.60 -36.96 15.00
C ALA A 318 -15.16 -36.57 16.37
N PHE A 319 -15.35 -35.26 16.59
CA PHE A 319 -15.79 -34.72 17.87
C PHE A 319 -17.29 -34.92 18.14
N VAL A 320 -18.12 -35.23 17.13
CA VAL A 320 -19.56 -35.50 17.30
C VAL A 320 -19.79 -36.58 18.35
N SER A 321 -19.03 -37.68 18.30
CA SER A 321 -19.18 -38.81 19.22
C SER A 321 -18.81 -38.47 20.68
N PHE A 322 -18.07 -37.39 20.90
CA PHE A 322 -17.67 -36.92 22.24
C PHE A 322 -18.55 -35.78 22.76
N ALA A 323 -19.30 -35.11 21.88
CA ALA A 323 -20.20 -34.03 22.23
C ALA A 323 -21.54 -34.57 22.77
N ILE A 324 -21.60 -34.87 24.06
CA ILE A 324 -22.78 -35.47 24.70
C ILE A 324 -23.79 -34.39 25.14
N THR A 325 -23.35 -33.16 25.44
CA THR A 325 -24.26 -32.09 25.89
C THR A 325 -24.76 -31.23 24.72
N PRO A 326 -26.00 -30.69 24.77
CA PRO A 326 -26.53 -29.81 23.71
C PRO A 326 -25.63 -28.60 23.40
N PHE A 327 -24.98 -28.05 24.43
CA PHE A 327 -24.06 -26.92 24.27
C PHE A 327 -22.80 -27.31 23.48
N LEU A 328 -22.17 -28.43 23.80
CA LEU A 328 -21.01 -28.92 23.05
C LEU A 328 -21.39 -29.34 21.63
N GLN A 329 -22.59 -29.89 21.44
CA GLN A 329 -23.12 -30.22 20.12
C GLN A 329 -23.34 -28.97 19.28
N ALA A 330 -23.94 -27.91 19.84
CA ALA A 330 -24.11 -26.63 19.15
C ALA A 330 -22.76 -26.02 18.75
N ILE A 331 -21.76 -26.04 19.63
CA ILE A 331 -20.39 -25.58 19.30
C ILE A 331 -19.79 -26.43 18.18
N ASN A 332 -19.94 -27.75 18.23
CA ASN A 332 -19.38 -28.63 17.21
C ASN A 332 -20.02 -28.41 15.84
N PHE A 333 -21.36 -28.30 15.78
CA PHE A 333 -22.07 -27.97 14.54
C PHE A 333 -21.71 -26.57 14.05
N PHE A 334 -21.60 -25.59 14.94
CA PHE A 334 -21.10 -24.26 14.59
C PHE A 334 -19.72 -24.33 13.92
N LEU A 335 -18.76 -25.05 14.51
CA LEU A 335 -17.42 -25.23 13.94
C LEU A 335 -17.45 -26.00 12.62
N LEU A 336 -18.25 -27.07 12.52
CA LEU A 336 -18.45 -27.82 11.28
C LEU A 336 -18.93 -26.87 10.17
N GLY A 337 -19.86 -25.98 10.51
CA GLY A 337 -20.34 -24.95 9.61
C GLY A 337 -19.25 -23.96 9.20
N VAL A 338 -18.46 -23.44 10.14
CA VAL A 338 -17.36 -22.50 9.85
C VAL A 338 -16.37 -23.13 8.89
N PHE A 339 -15.90 -24.35 9.17
CA PHE A 339 -14.96 -25.07 8.31
C PHE A 339 -15.59 -25.47 6.96
N GLY A 340 -16.88 -25.79 6.95
CA GLY A 340 -17.66 -25.98 5.73
C GLY A 340 -17.69 -24.72 4.86
N GLY A 341 -17.92 -23.55 5.44
CA GLY A 341 -17.85 -22.27 4.71
C GLY A 341 -16.46 -21.97 4.14
N LEU A 342 -15.40 -22.24 4.90
CA LEU A 342 -14.00 -22.13 4.44
C LEU A 342 -13.67 -23.11 3.30
N TYR A 343 -14.38 -24.22 3.22
CA TYR A 343 -14.21 -25.25 2.19
C TYR A 343 -15.05 -24.98 0.93
N LEU A 344 -16.35 -24.71 1.08
CA LEU A 344 -17.31 -24.55 -0.01
C LEU A 344 -17.01 -23.36 -0.92
N VAL A 345 -16.64 -22.21 -0.35
CA VAL A 345 -16.45 -20.96 -1.09
C VAL A 345 -15.29 -21.04 -2.09
N PRO A 346 -14.05 -21.42 -1.70
CA PRO A 346 -12.95 -21.51 -2.65
C PRO A 346 -13.18 -22.60 -3.70
N LEU A 347 -13.81 -23.73 -3.37
CA LEU A 347 -14.10 -24.79 -4.35
C LEU A 347 -15.09 -24.33 -5.43
N ASN A 348 -16.19 -23.67 -5.05
CA ASN A 348 -17.13 -23.09 -6.01
C ASN A 348 -16.47 -22.01 -6.87
N ALA A 349 -15.62 -21.17 -6.28
CA ALA A 349 -14.87 -20.16 -7.01
C ALA A 349 -13.87 -20.78 -8.00
N LEU A 350 -13.19 -21.88 -7.64
CA LEU A 350 -12.24 -22.58 -8.52
C LEU A 350 -12.93 -23.21 -9.73
N ILE A 351 -14.11 -23.81 -9.55
CA ILE A 351 -14.93 -24.35 -10.63
C ILE A 351 -15.29 -23.23 -11.62
N GLN A 352 -15.78 -22.10 -11.11
CA GLN A 352 -16.14 -20.94 -11.93
C GLN A 352 -14.93 -20.30 -12.59
N TYR A 353 -13.79 -20.21 -11.92
CA TYR A 353 -12.57 -19.60 -12.46
C TYR A 353 -12.07 -20.36 -13.69
N HIS A 354 -11.93 -21.69 -13.56
CA HIS A 354 -11.35 -22.55 -14.60
C HIS A 354 -12.33 -22.93 -15.71
N ALA A 355 -13.64 -22.73 -15.51
CA ALA A 355 -14.64 -22.95 -16.55
C ALA A 355 -14.47 -21.95 -17.71
N LYS A 356 -14.27 -22.47 -18.92
CA LYS A 356 -14.14 -21.69 -20.16
C LYS A 356 -15.42 -20.93 -20.48
N ALA A 357 -15.28 -19.80 -21.18
CA ALA A 357 -16.41 -18.97 -21.62
C ALA A 357 -17.34 -19.75 -22.57
N GLY A 358 -18.48 -20.22 -22.05
CA GLY A 358 -19.46 -21.00 -22.80
C GLY A 358 -19.69 -22.45 -22.40
N GLN A 359 -18.90 -22.95 -21.45
CA GLN A 359 -19.09 -24.28 -20.85
C GLN A 359 -19.57 -24.18 -19.40
N MET A 360 -19.83 -22.96 -18.92
CA MET A 360 -20.12 -22.67 -17.53
C MET A 360 -21.40 -23.36 -17.04
N GLY A 361 -22.48 -23.29 -17.82
CA GLY A 361 -23.77 -23.90 -17.50
C GLY A 361 -23.67 -25.42 -17.42
N ARG A 362 -22.99 -26.06 -18.38
CA ARG A 362 -22.66 -27.50 -18.35
C ARG A 362 -21.85 -27.90 -17.13
N ILE A 363 -20.77 -27.18 -16.83
CA ILE A 363 -19.89 -27.49 -15.69
C ILE A 363 -20.65 -27.34 -14.37
N LEU A 364 -21.44 -26.28 -14.19
CA LEU A 364 -22.23 -26.05 -12.98
C LEU A 364 -23.41 -27.04 -12.83
N ALA A 365 -24.07 -27.40 -13.93
CA ALA A 365 -25.10 -28.44 -13.93
C ALA A 365 -24.51 -29.83 -13.62
N GLY A 366 -23.36 -30.17 -14.21
CA GLY A 366 -22.62 -31.39 -13.90
C GLY A 366 -22.14 -31.43 -12.45
N ASN A 367 -21.70 -30.29 -11.90
CA ASN A 367 -21.37 -30.17 -10.48
C ASN A 367 -22.57 -30.50 -9.58
N ASN A 368 -23.75 -29.90 -9.85
CA ASN A 368 -24.97 -30.20 -9.11
C ASN A 368 -25.35 -31.68 -9.23
N PHE A 369 -25.26 -32.26 -10.43
CA PHE A 369 -25.55 -33.67 -10.67
C PHE A 369 -24.70 -34.60 -9.80
N VAL A 370 -23.37 -34.40 -9.79
CA VAL A 370 -22.45 -35.23 -9.00
C VAL A 370 -22.73 -35.09 -7.50
N GLN A 371 -22.95 -33.86 -7.01
CA GLN A 371 -23.27 -33.62 -5.60
C GLN A 371 -24.56 -34.33 -5.17
N ASN A 372 -25.63 -34.22 -5.96
CA ASN A 372 -26.92 -34.81 -5.62
C ASN A 372 -26.91 -36.34 -5.71
N ILE A 373 -26.19 -36.92 -6.67
CA ILE A 373 -25.97 -38.38 -6.71
C ILE A 373 -25.19 -38.85 -5.48
N ALA A 374 -24.13 -38.14 -5.10
CA ALA A 374 -23.34 -38.51 -3.93
C ALA A 374 -24.18 -38.45 -2.64
N MET A 375 -24.93 -37.35 -2.43
CA MET A 375 -25.82 -37.21 -1.28
C MET A 375 -26.87 -38.32 -1.20
N LEU A 376 -27.52 -38.63 -2.34
CA LEU A 376 -28.52 -39.70 -2.39
C LEU A 376 -27.90 -41.07 -2.14
N SER A 377 -26.73 -41.35 -2.72
CA SER A 377 -26.01 -42.61 -2.53
C SER A 377 -25.59 -42.81 -1.08
N PHE A 378 -25.06 -41.78 -0.42
CA PHE A 378 -24.68 -41.82 0.99
C PHE A 378 -25.90 -41.98 1.90
N LEU A 379 -27.03 -41.34 1.58
CA LEU A 379 -28.28 -41.53 2.31
C LEU A 379 -28.78 -42.99 2.18
N ILE A 380 -28.76 -43.56 0.97
CA ILE A 380 -29.12 -44.98 0.75
C ILE A 380 -28.19 -45.91 1.53
N LEU A 381 -26.87 -45.68 1.48
CA LEU A 381 -25.89 -46.45 2.25
C LEU A 381 -26.15 -46.34 3.76
N THR A 382 -26.54 -45.17 4.24
CA THR A 382 -26.90 -44.94 5.65
C THR A 382 -28.15 -45.72 6.04
N MET A 383 -29.19 -45.71 5.19
CA MET A 383 -30.40 -46.51 5.42
C MET A 383 -30.10 -48.01 5.41
N LEU A 384 -29.26 -48.49 4.49
CA LEU A 384 -28.84 -49.89 4.43
C LEU A 384 -28.02 -50.29 5.67
N ALA A 385 -27.12 -49.42 6.13
CA ALA A 385 -26.35 -49.64 7.35
C ALA A 385 -27.26 -49.70 8.59
N ALA A 386 -28.23 -48.79 8.70
CA ALA A 386 -29.22 -48.79 9.76
C ALA A 386 -30.10 -50.06 9.72
N TYR A 387 -30.53 -50.48 8.53
CA TYR A 387 -31.28 -51.73 8.33
C TYR A 387 -30.46 -52.98 8.72
N ALA A 388 -29.15 -52.96 8.48
CA ALA A 388 -28.22 -54.01 8.91
C ALA A 388 -27.91 -54.00 10.42
N GLY A 389 -28.57 -53.14 11.21
CA GLY A 389 -28.40 -53.06 12.67
C GLY A 389 -27.20 -52.24 13.14
N MET A 390 -26.60 -51.42 12.27
CA MET A 390 -25.49 -50.54 12.63
C MET A 390 -25.99 -49.35 13.47
N ASN A 391 -25.38 -49.13 14.63
CA ASN A 391 -25.71 -47.99 15.49
C ASN A 391 -25.13 -46.67 14.95
N SER A 392 -25.60 -45.54 15.50
CA SER A 392 -25.19 -44.19 15.09
C SER A 392 -23.67 -43.93 15.22
N LEU A 393 -23.00 -44.58 16.18
CA LEU A 393 -21.54 -44.47 16.35
C LEU A 393 -20.77 -45.14 15.20
N GLY A 394 -21.23 -46.31 14.74
CA GLY A 394 -20.65 -47.00 13.58
C GLY A 394 -20.77 -46.16 12.31
N ILE A 395 -21.91 -45.50 12.10
CA ILE A 395 -22.13 -44.59 10.97
C ILE A 395 -21.19 -43.37 11.07
N PHE A 396 -21.02 -42.75 12.25
CA PHE A 396 -20.06 -41.66 12.42
C PHE A 396 -18.60 -42.07 12.23
N ALA A 397 -18.22 -43.30 12.59
CA ALA A 397 -16.87 -43.81 12.33
C ALA A 397 -16.58 -43.94 10.83
N ILE A 398 -17.56 -44.39 10.03
CA ILE A 398 -17.46 -44.43 8.56
C ILE A 398 -17.31 -43.01 8.00
N LEU A 399 -18.14 -42.06 8.48
CA LEU A 399 -18.04 -40.66 8.07
C LEU A 399 -16.68 -40.05 8.41
N LEU A 400 -16.13 -40.37 9.58
CA LEU A 400 -14.80 -39.91 9.98
C LEU A 400 -13.71 -40.45 9.05
N ALA A 401 -13.75 -41.73 8.70
CA ALA A 401 -12.79 -42.33 7.77
C ALA A 401 -12.83 -41.63 6.40
N VAL A 402 -14.03 -41.38 5.86
CA VAL A 402 -14.22 -40.64 4.60
C VAL A 402 -13.67 -39.22 4.71
N ALA A 403 -13.96 -38.51 5.82
CA ALA A 403 -13.50 -37.14 6.04
C ALA A 403 -11.96 -37.06 6.19
N LEU A 404 -11.34 -38.00 6.90
CA LEU A 404 -9.87 -38.06 7.06
C LEU A 404 -9.15 -38.37 5.76
N ILE A 405 -9.64 -39.34 4.97
CA ILE A 405 -9.08 -39.65 3.64
C ILE A 405 -9.16 -38.41 2.74
N GLY A 406 -10.31 -37.72 2.75
CA GLY A 406 -10.50 -36.46 2.03
C GLY A 406 -9.50 -35.38 2.47
N ALA A 407 -9.35 -35.17 3.78
CA ALA A 407 -8.43 -34.16 4.32
C ALA A 407 -6.96 -34.45 3.97
N VAL A 408 -6.49 -35.68 4.13
CA VAL A 408 -5.12 -36.08 3.76
C VAL A 408 -4.88 -35.91 2.26
N TYR A 409 -5.84 -36.29 1.42
CA TYR A 409 -5.76 -36.07 -0.02
C TYR A 409 -5.67 -34.57 -0.36
N THR A 410 -6.47 -33.71 0.27
CA THR A 410 -6.41 -32.27 0.04
C THR A 410 -5.06 -31.67 0.44
N ILE A 411 -4.50 -32.04 1.60
CA ILE A 411 -3.20 -31.53 2.08
C ILE A 411 -2.07 -31.90 1.13
N THR A 412 -2.04 -33.15 0.66
CA THR A 412 -1.00 -33.63 -0.25
C THR A 412 -1.05 -32.98 -1.63
N GLN A 413 -2.23 -32.55 -2.08
CA GLN A 413 -2.39 -31.86 -3.36
C GLN A 413 -2.17 -30.34 -3.30
N LEU A 414 -2.32 -29.72 -2.12
CA LEU A 414 -2.17 -28.27 -1.92
C LEU A 414 -1.16 -27.89 -0.80
N PRO A 415 0.04 -28.50 -0.75
CA PRO A 415 0.98 -28.28 0.35
C PRO A 415 1.48 -26.83 0.39
N GLN A 416 1.79 -26.24 -0.76
CA GLN A 416 2.29 -24.87 -0.82
C GLN A 416 1.22 -23.83 -0.50
N SER A 417 -0.03 -24.04 -0.92
CA SER A 417 -1.14 -23.14 -0.57
C SER A 417 -1.40 -23.12 0.94
N LEU A 418 -1.31 -24.28 1.60
CA LEU A 418 -1.42 -24.38 3.05
C LEU A 418 -0.26 -23.64 3.73
N ALA A 419 0.98 -23.88 3.29
CA ALA A 419 2.15 -23.21 3.86
C ALA A 419 2.08 -21.68 3.68
N ARG A 420 1.69 -21.19 2.49
CA ARG A 420 1.47 -19.77 2.23
C ARG A 420 0.43 -19.19 3.18
N LEU A 421 -0.71 -19.87 3.39
CA LEU A 421 -1.74 -19.41 4.31
C LEU A 421 -1.22 -19.32 5.74
N VAL A 422 -0.46 -20.32 6.21
CA VAL A 422 0.13 -20.33 7.56
C VAL A 422 1.11 -19.17 7.73
N VAL A 423 2.00 -18.97 6.76
CA VAL A 423 2.94 -17.83 6.77
C VAL A 423 2.16 -16.51 6.78
N SER A 424 1.16 -16.37 5.91
CA SER A 424 0.29 -15.18 5.85
C SER A 424 -0.41 -14.90 7.18
N LEU A 425 -0.93 -15.94 7.85
CA LEU A 425 -1.56 -15.80 9.16
C LEU A 425 -0.57 -15.28 10.21
N VAL A 426 0.63 -15.85 10.27
CA VAL A 426 1.68 -15.41 11.21
C VAL A 426 2.11 -13.97 10.95
N PHE A 427 2.33 -13.59 9.69
CA PHE A 427 2.74 -12.23 9.33
C PHE A 427 1.61 -11.20 9.51
N SER A 428 0.35 -11.59 9.30
CA SER A 428 -0.81 -10.70 9.46
C SER A 428 -0.98 -10.17 10.90
N LEU A 429 -0.40 -10.85 11.90
CA LEU A 429 -0.40 -10.40 13.29
C LEU A 429 0.36 -9.08 13.49
N ARG A 430 1.34 -8.78 12.62
CA ARG A 430 2.23 -7.62 12.78
C ARG A 430 2.35 -6.74 11.55
N TYR A 431 2.05 -7.30 10.37
CA TYR A 431 2.26 -6.66 9.09
C TYR A 431 0.96 -6.60 8.30
N ARG A 432 0.72 -5.48 7.61
CA ARG A 432 -0.35 -5.36 6.62
C ARG A 432 0.28 -5.38 5.24
N LEU A 433 0.00 -6.41 4.46
CA LEU A 433 0.54 -6.57 3.12
C LEU A 433 -0.40 -5.94 2.09
N THR A 434 0.07 -4.90 1.40
CA THR A 434 -0.56 -4.30 0.23
C THR A 434 0.20 -4.73 -1.01
N VAL A 435 -0.51 -5.26 -2.01
CA VAL A 435 0.09 -5.68 -3.28
C VAL A 435 -0.42 -4.77 -4.38
N LEU A 436 0.49 -4.08 -5.07
CA LEU A 436 0.18 -3.20 -6.19
C LEU A 436 0.46 -3.93 -7.50
N ASN A 437 -0.43 -3.75 -8.48
CA ASN A 437 -0.28 -4.21 -9.85
C ASN A 437 -0.05 -5.72 -10.03
N MET A 438 -0.69 -6.55 -9.18
CA MET A 438 -0.56 -8.01 -9.22
C MET A 438 -0.91 -8.62 -10.59
N GLU A 439 -1.84 -8.00 -11.33
CA GLU A 439 -2.23 -8.46 -12.68
C GLU A 439 -1.09 -8.44 -13.71
N ARG A 440 0.01 -7.72 -13.44
CA ARG A 440 1.18 -7.69 -14.33
C ARG A 440 1.99 -8.99 -14.32
N ILE A 441 1.75 -9.88 -13.35
CA ILE A 441 2.36 -11.21 -13.33
C ILE A 441 1.61 -12.11 -14.33
N PRO A 442 2.27 -12.63 -15.39
CA PRO A 442 1.63 -13.54 -16.33
C PRO A 442 1.02 -14.78 -15.64
N ALA A 443 -0.22 -15.12 -16.00
CA ALA A 443 -0.92 -16.27 -15.44
C ALA A 443 -0.29 -17.63 -15.84
N SER A 444 0.41 -17.67 -16.98
CA SER A 444 1.10 -18.84 -17.52
C SER A 444 2.43 -18.42 -18.19
N GLY A 445 3.33 -19.38 -18.40
CA GLY A 445 4.66 -19.12 -18.97
C GLY A 445 5.71 -18.80 -17.90
N GLY A 446 6.98 -18.80 -18.33
CA GLY A 446 8.14 -18.58 -17.46
C GLY A 446 8.26 -17.11 -17.05
N VAL A 447 8.56 -16.85 -15.78
CA VAL A 447 8.70 -15.48 -15.27
C VAL A 447 9.94 -15.39 -14.39
N LEU A 448 10.85 -14.49 -14.73
CA LEU A 448 11.99 -14.13 -13.89
C LEU A 448 11.66 -12.85 -13.11
N MET A 449 11.47 -12.97 -11.80
CA MET A 449 11.17 -11.84 -10.92
C MET A 449 12.44 -11.26 -10.32
N LEU A 450 12.65 -9.96 -10.53
CA LEU A 450 13.85 -9.24 -10.09
C LEU A 450 13.47 -7.99 -9.30
N GLY A 451 14.09 -7.77 -8.15
CA GLY A 451 13.71 -6.66 -7.27
C GLY A 451 14.73 -6.37 -6.19
N ASN A 452 14.42 -5.37 -5.36
CA ASN A 452 15.31 -4.94 -4.29
C ASN A 452 15.37 -5.93 -3.12
N HIS A 453 16.49 -5.95 -2.40
CA HIS A 453 16.76 -6.84 -1.28
C HIS A 453 17.04 -6.06 0.02
N ILE A 454 16.00 -5.89 0.83
CA ILE A 454 16.00 -5.06 2.04
C ILE A 454 16.13 -5.88 3.34
N SER A 455 15.67 -7.14 3.34
CA SER A 455 15.58 -7.93 4.58
C SER A 455 15.73 -9.44 4.38
N TRP A 456 15.97 -10.15 5.49
CA TRP A 456 16.07 -11.61 5.51
C TRP A 456 14.78 -12.36 5.15
N ILE A 457 13.63 -11.69 5.21
CA ILE A 457 12.31 -12.30 4.99
C ILE A 457 11.67 -11.86 3.67
N ASP A 458 12.43 -11.17 2.81
CA ASP A 458 11.94 -10.67 1.52
C ASP A 458 11.28 -11.79 0.71
N TRP A 459 11.90 -12.98 0.68
CA TRP A 459 11.35 -14.16 0.02
C TRP A 459 9.93 -14.51 0.49
N ALA A 460 9.67 -14.48 1.80
CA ALA A 460 8.35 -14.79 2.34
C ALA A 460 7.32 -13.72 1.96
N ILE A 461 7.73 -12.45 1.97
CA ILE A 461 6.84 -11.33 1.59
C ILE A 461 6.48 -11.40 0.10
N VAL A 462 7.47 -11.64 -0.78
CA VAL A 462 7.22 -11.79 -2.23
C VAL A 462 6.36 -13.04 -2.49
N GLN A 463 6.59 -14.15 -1.78
CA GLN A 463 5.76 -15.36 -1.92
C GLN A 463 4.31 -15.15 -1.49
N MET A 464 4.06 -14.37 -0.44
CA MET A 464 2.69 -14.01 -0.03
C MET A 464 2.02 -13.05 -1.02
N ALA A 465 2.80 -12.17 -1.66
CA ALA A 465 2.29 -11.23 -2.64
C ALA A 465 2.02 -11.87 -4.01
N SER A 466 2.75 -12.93 -4.36
CA SER A 466 2.60 -13.63 -5.63
C SER A 466 1.41 -14.60 -5.64
N PRO A 467 0.57 -14.57 -6.69
CA PRO A 467 -0.50 -15.56 -6.87
C PRO A 467 0.05 -16.93 -7.32
N ARG A 468 1.26 -16.97 -7.89
CA ARG A 468 1.94 -18.18 -8.38
C ARG A 468 3.03 -18.64 -7.39
N PRO A 469 3.27 -19.95 -7.24
CA PRO A 469 4.38 -20.45 -6.42
C PRO A 469 5.71 -19.95 -6.99
N LEU A 470 6.61 -19.50 -6.12
CA LEU A 470 7.90 -18.93 -6.49
C LEU A 470 9.04 -19.89 -6.14
N ARG A 471 9.96 -20.07 -7.08
CA ARG A 471 11.26 -20.69 -6.81
C ARG A 471 12.28 -19.60 -6.54
N PHE A 472 12.77 -19.55 -5.30
CA PHE A 472 13.79 -18.57 -4.94
C PHE A 472 15.19 -19.06 -5.28
N VAL A 473 16.03 -18.14 -5.73
CA VAL A 473 17.47 -18.36 -5.85
C VAL A 473 18.13 -17.85 -4.58
N MET A 474 18.83 -18.72 -3.85
CA MET A 474 19.37 -18.41 -2.51
C MET A 474 20.83 -18.85 -2.37
N ALA A 475 21.64 -18.10 -1.62
CA ALA A 475 23.02 -18.50 -1.33
C ALA A 475 23.07 -19.85 -0.58
N LYS A 476 23.95 -20.75 -1.02
CA LYS A 476 24.11 -22.11 -0.50
C LYS A 476 24.42 -22.13 1.01
N SER A 477 25.18 -21.16 1.50
CA SER A 477 25.49 -20.98 2.93
C SER A 477 24.26 -20.70 3.80
N ILE A 478 23.20 -20.13 3.23
CA ILE A 478 21.91 -19.93 3.90
C ILE A 478 21.06 -21.19 3.77
N TYR A 479 21.03 -21.78 2.57
CA TYR A 479 20.24 -22.98 2.25
C TYR A 479 20.61 -24.19 3.12
N GLU A 480 21.91 -24.41 3.38
CA GLU A 480 22.42 -25.58 4.11
C GLU A 480 22.26 -25.50 5.64
N ARG A 481 21.66 -24.43 6.18
CA ARG A 481 21.39 -24.34 7.62
C ARG A 481 20.39 -25.41 8.04
N TRP A 482 20.82 -26.34 8.90
CA TRP A 482 20.06 -27.56 9.24
C TRP A 482 18.61 -27.29 9.66
N TYR A 483 18.35 -26.21 10.39
CA TYR A 483 17.02 -25.85 10.90
C TYR A 483 16.11 -25.18 9.86
N LEU A 484 16.63 -24.79 8.69
CA LEU A 484 15.85 -24.20 7.58
C LEU A 484 15.79 -25.11 6.35
N ARG A 485 16.72 -26.05 6.23
CA ARG A 485 16.87 -26.91 5.05
C ARG A 485 15.58 -27.62 4.66
N PHE A 486 14.86 -28.20 5.63
CA PHE A 486 13.59 -28.88 5.35
C PHE A 486 12.51 -27.94 4.79
N ILE A 487 12.50 -26.66 5.21
CA ILE A 487 11.59 -25.63 4.70
C ILE A 487 11.97 -25.29 3.26
N PHE A 488 13.26 -25.11 2.98
CA PHE A 488 13.75 -24.73 1.66
C PHE A 488 13.64 -25.86 0.62
N GLU A 489 13.80 -27.12 1.04
CA GLU A 489 13.49 -28.29 0.23
C GLU A 489 11.99 -28.35 -0.10
N PHE A 490 11.12 -28.06 0.86
CA PHE A 490 9.66 -28.00 0.64
C PHE A 490 9.23 -26.90 -0.37
N PHE A 491 9.96 -25.79 -0.43
CA PHE A 491 9.71 -24.70 -1.37
C PHE A 491 10.48 -24.81 -2.70
N ASN A 492 11.21 -25.91 -2.95
CA ASN A 492 12.02 -26.11 -4.16
C ASN A 492 12.98 -24.94 -4.45
N ILE A 493 13.65 -24.41 -3.41
CA ILE A 493 14.61 -23.32 -3.55
C ILE A 493 15.85 -23.79 -4.33
N ILE A 494 16.38 -22.93 -5.21
CA ILE A 494 17.59 -23.18 -6.02
C ILE A 494 18.80 -22.62 -5.27
N PRO A 495 19.71 -23.46 -4.72
CA PRO A 495 20.91 -22.99 -4.02
C PRO A 495 22.01 -22.54 -5.00
N VAL A 496 22.71 -21.44 -4.67
CA VAL A 496 23.84 -20.89 -5.45
C VAL A 496 25.07 -20.74 -4.55
N GLY A 497 26.19 -21.34 -4.93
CA GLY A 497 27.47 -21.14 -4.24
C GLY A 497 28.15 -19.81 -4.60
N THR A 498 28.99 -19.28 -3.71
CA THR A 498 29.90 -18.15 -4.00
C THR A 498 30.88 -18.57 -5.10
N GLY A 499 30.73 -18.03 -6.31
CA GLY A 499 31.55 -18.38 -7.49
C GLY A 499 30.80 -19.04 -8.65
N GLY A 500 29.47 -19.18 -8.59
CA GLY A 500 28.64 -19.54 -9.74
C GLY A 500 28.93 -20.94 -10.30
N SER A 501 28.37 -21.99 -9.68
CA SER A 501 28.27 -23.28 -10.37
C SER A 501 27.30 -23.08 -11.54
N LYS A 502 27.79 -23.16 -12.78
CA LYS A 502 27.01 -23.19 -14.04
C LYS A 502 25.64 -23.91 -13.90
N GLN A 503 25.66 -25.02 -13.16
CA GLN A 503 24.50 -25.82 -12.75
C GLN A 503 23.32 -25.04 -12.14
N ALA A 504 23.55 -24.00 -11.35
CA ALA A 504 22.48 -23.21 -10.74
C ALA A 504 21.83 -22.25 -11.74
N LEU A 505 22.61 -21.69 -12.68
CA LEU A 505 22.08 -20.87 -13.76
C LEU A 505 21.29 -21.74 -14.75
N ASP A 506 21.78 -22.96 -15.04
CA ASP A 506 21.07 -23.95 -15.85
C ASP A 506 19.72 -24.34 -15.21
N ALA A 507 19.68 -24.56 -13.89
CA ALA A 507 18.45 -24.87 -13.16
C ALA A 507 17.42 -23.72 -13.22
N VAL A 508 17.88 -22.46 -13.16
CA VAL A 508 17.02 -21.28 -13.36
C VAL A 508 16.41 -21.30 -14.76
N ARG A 509 17.24 -21.49 -15.80
CA ARG A 509 16.78 -21.53 -17.20
C ARG A 509 15.78 -22.65 -17.44
N GLU A 510 16.04 -23.85 -16.92
CA GLU A 510 15.15 -25.00 -17.04
C GLU A 510 13.79 -24.72 -16.36
N SER A 511 13.81 -24.16 -15.16
CA SER A 511 12.59 -23.79 -14.42
C SER A 511 11.75 -22.76 -15.22
N LEU A 512 12.41 -21.76 -15.80
CA LEU A 512 11.75 -20.76 -16.65
C LEU A 512 11.11 -21.39 -17.90
N ASN A 513 11.82 -22.28 -18.59
CA ASN A 513 11.31 -22.98 -19.78
C ASN A 513 10.16 -23.95 -19.47
N ASN A 514 10.12 -24.49 -18.25
CA ASN A 514 9.00 -25.28 -17.72
C ASN A 514 7.77 -24.42 -17.38
N GLY A 515 7.86 -23.10 -17.57
CA GLY A 515 6.79 -22.17 -17.28
C GLY A 515 6.68 -21.84 -15.80
N GLU A 516 7.71 -22.05 -14.98
CA GLU A 516 7.71 -21.71 -13.56
C GLU A 516 8.09 -20.24 -13.32
N VAL A 517 7.85 -19.75 -12.10
CA VAL A 517 8.25 -18.41 -11.68
C VAL A 517 9.49 -18.50 -10.80
N VAL A 518 10.58 -17.89 -11.24
CA VAL A 518 11.86 -17.85 -10.51
C VAL A 518 12.08 -16.44 -9.98
N CYS A 519 12.35 -16.31 -8.68
CA CYS A 519 12.62 -15.03 -8.03
C CYS A 519 14.08 -14.94 -7.62
N LEU A 520 14.74 -13.84 -8.01
CA LEU A 520 16.14 -13.56 -7.75
C LEU A 520 16.33 -12.10 -7.33
N PHE A 521 17.24 -11.88 -6.38
CA PHE A 521 17.61 -10.54 -5.91
C PHE A 521 18.94 -10.12 -6.56
N PRO A 522 18.92 -9.29 -7.62
CA PRO A 522 20.11 -8.95 -8.41
C PRO A 522 21.17 -8.14 -7.64
N GLU A 523 20.83 -7.55 -6.48
CA GLU A 523 21.80 -6.85 -5.61
C GLU A 523 22.86 -7.79 -5.00
N GLY A 524 22.59 -9.10 -4.95
CA GLY A 524 23.51 -10.11 -4.42
C GLY A 524 23.69 -10.10 -2.90
N ALA A 525 23.30 -9.01 -2.21
CA ALA A 525 23.34 -8.90 -0.75
C ALA A 525 22.16 -8.04 -0.24
N ILE A 526 21.82 -8.23 1.04
CA ILE A 526 20.83 -7.37 1.72
C ILE A 526 21.40 -5.96 1.88
N SER A 527 20.61 -4.94 1.49
CA SER A 527 20.99 -3.53 1.60
C SER A 527 21.31 -3.12 3.04
N ARG A 528 22.33 -2.26 3.20
CA ARG A 528 22.84 -1.73 4.49
C ARG A 528 22.63 -0.23 4.64
N ASN A 529 22.25 0.46 3.57
CA ASN A 529 21.98 1.89 3.58
C ASN A 529 20.55 2.23 3.09
N GLY A 530 19.76 1.23 2.69
CA GLY A 530 18.38 1.40 2.24
C GLY A 530 18.24 1.77 0.76
N HIS A 531 19.28 2.34 0.13
CA HIS A 531 19.31 2.54 -1.32
C HIS A 531 19.36 1.22 -2.07
N LEU A 532 18.91 1.29 -3.33
CA LEU A 532 19.02 0.20 -4.29
C LEU A 532 20.48 0.05 -4.71
N GLY A 533 21.08 -1.10 -4.41
CA GLY A 533 22.47 -1.40 -4.74
C GLY A 533 22.74 -1.56 -6.23
N GLU A 534 23.96 -1.96 -6.55
CA GLU A 534 24.34 -2.37 -7.90
C GLU A 534 23.64 -3.69 -8.28
N PHE A 535 23.13 -3.77 -9.51
CA PHE A 535 22.54 -5.02 -10.03
C PHE A 535 23.62 -5.84 -10.75
N GLN A 536 23.84 -7.06 -10.27
CA GLN A 536 24.83 -7.99 -10.80
C GLN A 536 24.37 -8.60 -12.13
N ARG A 537 25.28 -8.81 -13.08
CA ARG A 537 24.98 -9.36 -14.42
C ARG A 537 24.61 -10.85 -14.45
N GLY A 538 24.68 -11.56 -13.32
CA GLY A 538 24.47 -13.01 -13.27
C GLY A 538 23.09 -13.48 -13.77
N PHE A 539 22.06 -12.65 -13.61
CA PHE A 539 20.71 -12.99 -14.08
C PHE A 539 20.59 -12.91 -15.60
N GLU A 540 21.33 -12.01 -16.27
CA GLU A 540 21.33 -11.87 -17.73
C GLU A 540 21.79 -13.18 -18.38
N VAL A 541 22.83 -13.80 -17.80
CA VAL A 541 23.35 -15.10 -18.24
C VAL A 541 22.38 -16.25 -17.94
N ALA A 542 21.74 -16.24 -16.77
CA ALA A 542 20.76 -17.26 -16.38
C ALA A 542 19.53 -17.25 -17.30
N ALA A 543 19.09 -16.06 -17.68
CA ALA A 543 17.88 -15.81 -18.45
C ALA A 543 18.09 -15.95 -19.97
N ALA A 544 19.35 -15.90 -20.44
CA ALA A 544 19.67 -16.02 -21.86
C ALA A 544 18.97 -17.22 -22.51
N ASP A 545 18.27 -16.95 -23.62
CA ASP A 545 17.52 -17.92 -24.42
C ASP A 545 16.36 -18.65 -23.70
N ALA A 546 15.94 -18.18 -22.52
CA ALA A 546 14.74 -18.72 -21.86
C ALA A 546 13.45 -18.18 -22.51
N ASN A 547 12.45 -19.04 -22.68
CA ASN A 547 11.11 -18.64 -23.12
C ASN A 547 10.30 -18.06 -21.94
N ALA A 548 10.71 -16.88 -21.49
CA ALA A 548 10.18 -16.22 -20.30
C ALA A 548 10.12 -14.69 -20.48
N VAL A 549 9.62 -13.99 -19.46
CA VAL A 549 9.68 -12.53 -19.34
C VAL A 549 10.29 -12.13 -18.00
N ILE A 550 10.87 -10.94 -17.91
CA ILE A 550 11.31 -10.36 -16.64
C ILE A 550 10.16 -9.56 -16.05
N VAL A 551 9.84 -9.77 -14.78
CA VAL A 551 8.87 -8.93 -14.04
C VAL A 551 9.60 -8.24 -12.90
N PRO A 552 9.86 -6.92 -12.98
CA PRO A 552 10.47 -6.19 -11.89
C PRO A 552 9.51 -6.07 -10.72
N PHE A 553 10.04 -6.07 -9.50
CA PHE A 553 9.26 -5.82 -8.29
C PHE A 553 10.00 -4.91 -7.31
N TYR A 554 9.24 -4.21 -6.47
CA TYR A 554 9.78 -3.38 -5.40
C TYR A 554 9.11 -3.69 -4.06
N LEU A 555 9.93 -3.94 -3.05
CA LEU A 555 9.58 -4.18 -1.67
C LEU A 555 9.77 -2.92 -0.83
N ARG A 556 8.74 -2.57 -0.07
CA ARG A 556 8.76 -1.43 0.83
C ARG A 556 8.15 -1.79 2.19
N GLY A 557 8.69 -1.20 3.26
CA GLY A 557 8.22 -1.38 4.64
C GLY A 557 9.07 -2.32 5.50
N LEU A 558 10.01 -3.07 4.92
CA LEU A 558 10.92 -3.96 5.66
C LEU A 558 12.18 -3.25 6.16
N TRP A 559 12.58 -2.12 5.57
CA TRP A 559 13.63 -1.27 6.11
C TRP A 559 13.19 -0.76 7.50
N GLY A 560 14.11 -0.62 8.45
CA GLY A 560 13.70 -0.34 9.84
C GLY A 560 12.96 -1.48 10.55
N SER A 561 12.89 -2.69 10.01
CA SER A 561 12.33 -3.86 10.72
C SER A 561 13.44 -4.65 11.44
N ARG A 562 13.05 -5.55 12.36
CA ARG A 562 14.02 -6.45 13.02
C ARG A 562 14.74 -7.37 12.04
N PHE A 563 14.22 -7.51 10.82
CA PHE A 563 14.76 -8.37 9.77
C PHE A 563 15.67 -7.64 8.78
N SER A 564 15.82 -6.30 8.87
CA SER A 564 16.74 -5.53 8.03
C SER A 564 18.04 -5.18 8.76
N ARG A 565 19.02 -4.65 8.00
CA ARG A 565 20.30 -4.16 8.50
C ARG A 565 20.28 -2.70 8.93
N SER A 566 19.10 -2.07 9.05
CA SER A 566 18.97 -0.69 9.51
C SER A 566 19.40 -0.52 10.98
N SER A 567 19.52 0.73 11.41
CA SER A 567 19.85 1.10 12.78
C SER A 567 18.84 0.55 13.81
N ASP A 568 19.31 0.35 15.04
CA ASP A 568 18.47 -0.07 16.16
C ASP A 568 17.41 0.96 16.52
N ARG A 569 17.65 2.25 16.21
CA ARG A 569 16.67 3.30 16.38
C ARG A 569 15.49 3.08 15.43
N LEU A 570 15.74 3.00 14.12
CA LEU A 570 14.68 2.77 13.14
C LEU A 570 13.87 1.51 13.48
N LYS A 571 14.56 0.43 13.87
CA LYS A 571 13.96 -0.81 14.40
C LYS A 571 12.99 -0.56 15.55
N THR A 572 13.44 0.19 16.55
CA THR A 572 12.65 0.50 17.75
C THR A 572 11.48 1.43 17.45
N LEU A 573 11.68 2.43 16.58
CA LEU A 573 10.65 3.39 16.21
C LEU A 573 9.50 2.70 15.47
N ARG A 574 9.82 1.79 14.54
CA ARG A 574 8.83 1.04 13.76
C ARG A 574 8.21 -0.11 14.56
N SER A 575 8.95 -0.77 15.45
CA SER A 575 8.42 -1.85 16.30
C SER A 575 7.41 -1.39 17.36
N LYS A 576 7.30 -0.09 17.63
CA LYS A 576 6.29 0.49 18.54
C LYS A 576 4.96 0.80 17.83
N GLN A 577 4.90 0.76 16.51
CA GLN A 577 3.65 0.93 15.75
C GLN A 577 2.82 -0.34 15.85
N SER A 578 1.49 -0.29 15.96
CA SER A 578 0.66 -1.51 16.10
C SER A 578 0.73 -2.43 14.87
N PHE A 579 0.99 -1.89 13.68
CA PHE A 579 1.22 -2.64 12.45
C PHE A 579 2.24 -1.91 11.58
N SER A 580 3.03 -2.65 10.80
CA SER A 580 3.87 -2.09 9.74
C SER A 580 3.26 -2.37 8.38
N ASP A 581 3.09 -1.34 7.55
CA ASP A 581 2.59 -1.50 6.19
C ASP A 581 3.72 -1.99 5.28
N LEU A 582 3.52 -3.17 4.70
CA LEU A 582 4.38 -3.78 3.69
C LEU A 582 3.74 -3.58 2.33
N ILE A 583 4.51 -3.08 1.37
CA ILE A 583 4.03 -2.83 0.02
C ILE A 583 4.92 -3.62 -0.93
N VAL A 584 4.29 -4.41 -1.80
CA VAL A 584 4.95 -5.10 -2.91
C VAL A 584 4.35 -4.58 -4.20
N ALA A 585 5.14 -3.89 -5.02
CA ALA A 585 4.71 -3.39 -6.32
C ALA A 585 5.33 -4.24 -7.42
N PHE A 586 4.52 -4.65 -8.41
CA PHE A 586 4.98 -5.35 -9.61
C PHE A 586 4.96 -4.41 -10.82
N GLY A 587 6.01 -4.45 -11.64
CA GLY A 587 6.15 -3.63 -12.85
C GLY A 587 5.74 -4.35 -14.12
N GLU A 588 5.72 -3.61 -15.22
CA GLU A 588 5.37 -4.15 -16.53
C GLU A 588 6.39 -5.24 -16.94
N PRO A 589 5.94 -6.33 -17.60
CA PRO A 589 6.86 -7.34 -18.10
C PRO A 589 7.86 -6.75 -19.10
N LEU A 590 9.14 -6.97 -18.83
CA LEU A 590 10.25 -6.64 -19.70
C LEU A 590 10.67 -7.86 -20.54
N ALA A 591 11.34 -7.61 -21.65
CA ALA A 591 11.92 -8.66 -22.46
C ALA A 591 12.99 -9.44 -21.66
N ILE A 592 13.11 -10.74 -21.89
CA ILE A 592 14.02 -11.61 -21.12
C ILE A 592 15.50 -11.25 -21.30
N ASN A 593 15.82 -10.51 -22.37
CA ASN A 593 17.15 -10.01 -22.71
C ASN A 593 17.40 -8.56 -22.26
N SER A 594 16.50 -7.96 -21.47
CA SER A 594 16.73 -6.63 -20.89
C SER A 594 17.96 -6.65 -19.98
N ASP A 595 18.79 -5.61 -20.10
CA ASP A 595 20.03 -5.49 -19.32
C ASP A 595 19.78 -5.03 -17.86
N ARG A 596 20.83 -5.10 -17.04
CA ARG A 596 20.78 -4.65 -15.64
C ARG A 596 20.36 -3.18 -15.46
N VAL A 597 20.66 -2.30 -16.41
CA VAL A 597 20.39 -0.86 -16.27
C VAL A 597 18.90 -0.61 -16.44
N ALA A 598 18.29 -1.17 -17.50
CA ALA A 598 16.87 -1.12 -17.76
C ALA A 598 16.06 -1.75 -16.62
N VAL A 599 16.47 -2.92 -16.13
CA VAL A 599 15.78 -3.58 -15.01
C VAL A 599 15.89 -2.76 -13.72
N LYS A 600 17.07 -2.19 -13.43
CA LYS A 600 17.27 -1.32 -12.25
C LYS A 600 16.41 -0.07 -12.32
N GLN A 601 16.34 0.59 -13.47
CA GLN A 601 15.46 1.75 -13.68
C GLN A 601 13.99 1.40 -13.48
N ALA A 602 13.53 0.26 -14.01
CA ALA A 602 12.16 -0.20 -13.81
C ALA A 602 11.84 -0.47 -12.32
N VAL A 603 12.79 -1.04 -11.56
CA VAL A 603 12.64 -1.23 -10.10
C VAL A 603 12.63 0.11 -9.35
N LEU A 604 13.43 1.09 -9.77
CA LEU A 604 13.41 2.45 -9.20
C LEU A 604 12.09 3.16 -9.46
N GLN A 605 11.51 3.03 -10.66
CA GLN A 605 10.21 3.61 -10.98
C GLN A 605 9.11 3.05 -10.06
N LEU A 606 9.11 1.73 -9.82
CA LEU A 606 8.18 1.10 -8.86
C LEU A 606 8.32 1.61 -7.43
N SER A 607 9.49 2.17 -7.08
CA SER A 607 9.66 2.79 -5.77
C SER A 607 8.75 4.01 -5.60
N VAL A 608 8.48 4.77 -6.66
CA VAL A 608 7.59 5.95 -6.61
C VAL A 608 6.18 5.49 -6.25
N ASP A 609 5.63 4.51 -6.96
CA ASP A 609 4.29 3.95 -6.69
C ASP A 609 4.15 3.44 -5.25
N ALA A 610 5.14 2.66 -4.80
CA ALA A 610 5.15 2.10 -3.46
C ALA A 610 5.24 3.18 -2.37
N TRP A 611 6.00 4.24 -2.61
CA TRP A 611 6.09 5.38 -1.71
C TRP A 611 4.84 6.25 -1.75
N THR A 612 4.20 6.41 -2.89
CA THR A 612 2.92 7.12 -3.01
C THR A 612 1.86 6.44 -2.15
N SER A 613 1.67 5.12 -2.33
CA SER A 613 0.75 4.34 -1.49
C SER A 613 1.12 4.37 -0.01
N TYR A 614 2.41 4.44 0.35
CA TYR A 614 2.81 4.66 1.74
C TYR A 614 2.40 6.04 2.27
N THR A 615 2.70 7.09 1.53
CA THR A 615 2.48 8.47 2.00
C THR A 615 0.99 8.77 2.22
N GLU A 616 0.08 8.07 1.53
CA GLU A 616 -1.36 8.12 1.80
C GLU A 616 -1.74 7.63 3.22
N THR A 617 -0.91 6.79 3.84
CA THR A 617 -1.11 6.31 5.21
C THR A 617 -0.47 7.21 6.27
N LEU A 618 0.33 8.20 5.86
CA LEU A 618 1.04 9.07 6.77
C LEU A 618 0.14 10.15 7.35
N GLU A 619 0.37 10.42 8.62
CA GLU A 619 -0.30 11.50 9.34
C GLU A 619 0.20 12.89 8.87
N PRO A 620 -0.66 13.93 8.85
CA PRO A 620 -0.24 15.30 8.55
C PRO A 620 0.84 15.81 9.52
N LEU A 621 1.61 16.80 9.07
CA LEU A 621 2.76 17.35 9.81
C LEU A 621 2.51 17.69 11.29
N PRO A 622 1.46 18.44 11.70
CA PRO A 622 1.24 18.75 13.11
C PRO A 622 1.05 17.50 13.97
N GLU A 623 0.34 16.50 13.46
CA GLU A 623 0.11 15.24 14.16
C GLU A 623 1.42 14.46 14.34
N ALA A 624 2.23 14.38 13.29
CA ALA A 624 3.54 13.72 13.32
C ALA A 624 4.48 14.37 14.36
N ILE A 625 4.46 15.71 14.46
CA ILE A 625 5.24 16.47 15.45
C ILE A 625 4.75 16.20 16.88
N ILE A 626 3.43 16.24 17.14
CA ILE A 626 2.88 15.94 18.48
C ILE A 626 3.31 14.53 18.89
N LYS A 627 3.16 13.55 18.00
CA LYS A 627 3.56 12.16 18.21
C LYS A 627 5.06 12.04 18.50
N GLY A 628 5.89 12.74 17.73
CA GLY A 628 7.34 12.79 17.91
C GLY A 628 7.76 13.37 19.27
N LEU A 629 7.19 14.52 19.66
CA LEU A 629 7.49 15.18 20.94
C LEU A 629 6.95 14.40 22.15
N LYS A 630 5.74 13.82 22.03
CA LYS A 630 5.14 12.96 23.07
C LYS A 630 5.97 11.69 23.28
N ARG A 631 6.52 11.12 22.21
CA ARG A 631 7.42 9.96 22.26
C ARG A 631 8.77 10.31 22.91
N GLN A 632 9.30 11.52 22.66
CA GLN A 632 10.51 12.02 23.31
C GLN A 632 10.31 12.22 24.82
N GLY A 633 9.12 12.64 25.22
CA GLY A 633 8.71 12.66 26.61
C GLY A 633 9.58 13.60 27.46
N SER A 634 10.27 13.05 28.46
CA SER A 634 11.15 13.84 29.35
C SER A 634 12.56 14.06 28.78
N GLU A 635 12.93 13.38 27.70
CA GLU A 635 14.23 13.56 27.05
C GLU A 635 14.31 14.90 26.30
N MET A 636 15.54 15.36 26.07
CA MET A 636 15.81 16.60 25.34
C MET A 636 15.22 16.54 23.93
N ALA A 637 14.39 17.52 23.58
CA ALA A 637 13.86 17.69 22.23
C ALA A 637 14.56 18.83 21.50
N ALA A 638 14.80 19.97 22.17
CA ALA A 638 15.53 21.07 21.59
C ALA A 638 16.37 21.82 22.63
N ALA A 639 17.46 22.44 22.21
CA ALA A 639 18.22 23.38 23.02
C ALA A 639 18.79 24.51 22.15
N ASP A 640 18.87 25.72 22.68
CA ASP A 640 19.69 26.78 22.08
C ASP A 640 21.12 26.67 22.64
N ILE A 641 22.16 26.87 21.82
CA ILE A 641 23.57 26.74 22.28
C ILE A 641 23.88 27.60 23.51
N ILE A 642 23.22 28.75 23.63
CA ILE A 642 23.41 29.72 24.73
C ILE A 642 22.27 29.62 25.76
N GLY A 643 21.22 28.86 25.47
CA GLY A 643 19.98 28.79 26.25
C GLY A 643 19.80 27.47 27.01
N SER A 644 18.61 27.30 27.59
CA SER A 644 18.26 26.08 28.34
C SER A 644 17.67 25.00 27.44
N ALA A 645 18.08 23.75 27.65
CA ALA A 645 17.45 22.59 27.00
C ALA A 645 15.98 22.44 27.40
N MET A 646 15.16 22.03 26.43
CA MET A 646 13.74 21.74 26.58
C MET A 646 13.47 20.26 26.29
N SER A 647 12.72 19.61 27.17
CA SER A 647 12.23 18.26 26.92
C SER A 647 11.05 18.23 25.95
N GLY A 648 10.76 17.06 25.38
CA GLY A 648 9.61 16.86 24.48
C GLY A 648 8.27 17.31 25.08
N HIS A 649 7.98 16.91 26.32
CA HIS A 649 6.80 17.35 27.05
C HIS A 649 6.76 18.87 27.22
N ARG A 650 7.90 19.48 27.60
CA ARG A 650 7.99 20.92 27.85
C ARG A 650 7.78 21.73 26.56
N MET A 651 8.37 21.26 25.45
CA MET A 651 8.22 21.87 24.13
C MET A 651 6.78 21.76 23.63
N LEU A 652 6.18 20.56 23.70
CA LEU A 652 4.78 20.37 23.29
C LEU A 652 3.81 21.21 24.13
N SER A 653 3.99 21.29 25.45
CA SER A 653 3.18 22.16 26.31
C SER A 653 3.34 23.63 25.98
N ALA A 654 4.58 24.09 25.70
CA ALA A 654 4.83 25.46 25.25
C ALA A 654 4.09 25.73 23.93
N SER A 655 4.27 24.90 22.90
CA SER A 655 3.62 25.07 21.60
C SER A 655 2.10 25.09 21.69
N ILE A 656 1.48 24.26 22.53
CA ILE A 656 0.01 24.29 22.76
C ILE A 656 -0.43 25.58 23.44
N LEU A 657 0.34 26.11 24.39
CA LEU A 657 -0.03 27.35 25.08
C LEU A 657 0.17 28.58 24.20
N PHE A 658 1.24 28.60 23.39
CA PHE A 658 1.46 29.64 22.39
C PHE A 658 0.41 29.59 21.28
N SER A 659 -0.02 28.40 20.84
CA SER A 659 -1.05 28.29 19.80
C SER A 659 -2.37 28.92 20.23
N LYS A 660 -2.71 28.86 21.52
CA LYS A 660 -3.90 29.53 22.09
C LYS A 660 -3.85 31.05 22.04
N GLN A 661 -2.67 31.65 21.93
CA GLN A 661 -2.50 33.10 21.85
C GLN A 661 -2.59 33.63 20.41
N ILE A 662 -2.65 32.75 19.40
CA ILE A 662 -2.84 33.17 18.00
C ILE A 662 -4.29 33.66 17.85
N PRO A 663 -4.52 34.90 17.37
CA PRO A 663 -5.85 35.47 17.19
C PRO A 663 -6.75 34.66 16.27
N THR A 664 -8.06 34.68 16.53
CA THR A 664 -9.06 33.97 15.73
C THR A 664 -9.26 34.57 14.34
N ASP A 665 -8.98 35.85 14.16
CA ASP A 665 -9.06 36.59 12.89
C ASP A 665 -7.77 36.53 12.05
N CYS A 666 -6.78 35.72 12.47
CA CYS A 666 -5.61 35.40 11.67
C CYS A 666 -6.04 34.72 10.36
N HIS A 667 -5.50 35.18 9.23
CA HIS A 667 -5.71 34.55 7.92
C HIS A 667 -5.11 33.13 7.87
N GLN A 668 -5.30 32.42 6.76
CA GLN A 668 -4.83 31.04 6.62
C GLN A 668 -3.30 30.95 6.64
N ASN A 669 -2.62 31.93 6.04
CA ASN A 669 -1.17 32.01 5.97
C ASN A 669 -0.64 32.91 7.08
N ILE A 670 0.35 32.45 7.84
CA ILE A 670 0.94 33.20 8.95
C ILE A 670 2.43 33.45 8.70
N GLY A 671 2.83 34.71 8.80
CA GLY A 671 4.21 35.13 8.67
C GLY A 671 5.00 34.78 9.93
N ILE A 672 6.19 34.20 9.77
CA ILE A 672 7.10 33.92 10.87
C ILE A 672 8.44 34.57 10.54
N LEU A 673 8.85 35.54 11.34
CA LEU A 673 10.13 36.23 11.24
C LEU A 673 10.98 35.86 12.46
N MET A 674 11.48 34.61 12.47
CA MET A 674 12.24 34.07 13.60
C MET A 674 13.53 33.40 13.11
N PRO A 675 14.62 33.47 13.89
CA PRO A 675 15.83 32.74 13.57
C PRO A 675 15.72 31.29 14.04
N SER A 676 16.68 30.47 13.61
CA SER A 676 16.84 29.09 14.06
C SER A 676 17.12 29.05 15.56
N SER A 677 16.06 28.79 16.33
CA SER A 677 16.02 28.88 17.79
C SER A 677 14.87 28.04 18.34
N SER A 678 14.92 27.68 19.63
CA SER A 678 13.82 26.98 20.30
C SER A 678 12.49 27.75 20.23
N ALA A 679 12.55 29.09 20.29
CA ALA A 679 11.38 29.96 20.12
C ALA A 679 10.85 29.93 18.67
N GLY A 680 11.74 29.93 17.66
CA GLY A 680 11.35 29.78 16.26
C GLY A 680 10.67 28.43 15.99
N ILE A 681 11.16 27.35 16.62
CA ILE A 681 10.50 26.04 16.60
C ILE A 681 9.11 26.12 17.22
N ILE A 682 8.98 26.71 18.42
CA ILE A 682 7.69 26.84 19.10
C ILE A 682 6.69 27.62 18.25
N ALA A 683 7.11 28.71 17.60
CA ALA A 683 6.26 29.51 16.71
C ALA A 683 5.74 28.68 15.52
N ASN A 684 6.61 27.93 14.85
CA ASN A 684 6.22 27.07 13.73
C ASN A 684 5.24 25.97 14.19
N ILE A 685 5.49 25.29 15.31
CA ILE A 685 4.59 24.26 15.83
C ILE A 685 3.25 24.87 16.26
N ALA A 686 3.26 26.01 16.96
CA ALA A 686 2.05 26.67 17.44
C ALA A 686 1.11 27.04 16.28
N SER A 687 1.67 27.56 15.18
CA SER A 687 0.95 27.85 13.95
C SER A 687 0.36 26.59 13.29
N LEU A 688 1.15 25.52 13.17
CA LEU A 688 0.68 24.23 12.63
C LEU A 688 -0.44 23.62 13.48
N LEU A 689 -0.36 23.72 14.81
CA LEU A 689 -1.41 23.24 15.71
C LEU A 689 -2.75 23.96 15.49
N LYS A 690 -2.72 25.21 15.03
CA LYS A 690 -3.91 25.98 14.65
C LYS A 690 -4.39 25.70 13.22
N GLY A 691 -3.72 24.83 12.46
CA GLY A 691 -4.05 24.52 11.08
C GLY A 691 -3.66 25.64 10.11
N LYS A 692 -2.67 26.47 10.46
CA LYS A 692 -2.17 27.57 9.63
C LYS A 692 -1.05 27.12 8.70
N THR A 693 -0.97 27.75 7.53
CA THR A 693 0.12 27.57 6.57
C THR A 693 1.31 28.42 7.00
N LEU A 694 2.49 27.81 7.11
CA LEU A 694 3.71 28.46 7.55
C LEU A 694 4.31 29.31 6.43
N VAL A 695 4.59 30.59 6.70
CA VAL A 695 5.39 31.44 5.80
C VAL A 695 6.57 32.02 6.57
N ASN A 696 7.70 31.30 6.57
CA ASN A 696 8.93 31.80 7.19
C ASN A 696 9.53 32.89 6.27
N LEU A 697 9.54 34.13 6.74
CA LEU A 697 9.93 35.30 5.95
C LEU A 697 11.45 35.40 5.81
N ASN A 698 11.92 35.62 4.59
CA ASN A 698 13.34 35.78 4.29
C ASN A 698 13.83 37.17 4.71
N PHE A 699 14.36 37.26 5.93
CA PHE A 699 14.94 38.50 6.48
C PHE A 699 16.29 38.92 5.86
N THR A 700 16.80 38.16 4.90
CA THR A 700 18.00 38.51 4.14
C THR A 700 17.69 39.00 2.72
N ALA A 701 16.42 38.96 2.31
CA ALA A 701 15.97 39.52 1.04
C ALA A 701 15.79 41.04 1.16
N SER A 702 15.67 41.72 0.01
CA SER A 702 15.38 43.15 -0.01
C SER A 702 14.02 43.47 0.62
N ALA A 703 13.86 44.72 1.07
CA ALA A 703 12.62 45.21 1.67
C ALA A 703 11.41 44.99 0.76
N GLU A 704 11.58 45.25 -0.54
CA GLU A 704 10.55 45.08 -1.57
C GLU A 704 10.15 43.60 -1.71
N ALA A 705 11.13 42.69 -1.68
CA ALA A 705 10.86 41.26 -1.78
C ALA A 705 10.09 40.73 -0.55
N VAL A 706 10.42 41.23 0.65
CA VAL A 706 9.68 40.85 1.87
C VAL A 706 8.26 41.42 1.84
N ALA A 707 8.08 42.68 1.43
CA ALA A 707 6.75 43.27 1.25
C ALA A 707 5.90 42.51 0.22
N ALA A 708 6.48 42.17 -0.92
CA ALA A 708 5.82 41.39 -1.97
C ALA A 708 5.44 39.99 -1.46
N ALA A 709 6.28 39.35 -0.65
CA ALA A 709 5.97 38.06 -0.03
C ALA A 709 4.78 38.14 0.94
N ILE A 710 4.76 39.16 1.81
CA ILE A 710 3.64 39.43 2.74
C ILE A 710 2.33 39.62 1.98
N GLN A 711 2.35 40.44 0.93
CA GLN A 711 1.17 40.71 0.11
C GLN A 711 0.72 39.48 -0.67
N LYS A 712 1.63 38.80 -1.38
CA LYS A 712 1.31 37.66 -2.26
C LYS A 712 0.81 36.46 -1.47
N ALA A 713 1.30 36.26 -0.24
CA ALA A 713 0.83 35.23 0.67
C ALA A 713 -0.34 35.66 1.56
N ASP A 714 -0.94 36.84 1.35
CA ASP A 714 -2.09 37.33 2.14
C ASP A 714 -1.87 37.24 3.65
N ILE A 715 -0.71 37.73 4.10
CA ILE A 715 -0.31 37.66 5.51
C ILE A 715 -0.84 38.88 6.26
N ASN A 716 -1.76 38.64 7.20
CA ASN A 716 -2.25 39.68 8.11
C ASN A 716 -1.65 39.59 9.52
N THR A 717 -1.01 38.47 9.86
CA THR A 717 -0.46 38.16 11.19
C THR A 717 0.99 37.71 11.07
N ILE A 718 1.89 38.34 11.82
CA ILE A 718 3.33 38.01 11.84
C ILE A 718 3.77 37.70 13.26
N ILE A 719 4.46 36.57 13.45
CA ILE A 719 5.11 36.18 14.71
C ILE A 719 6.60 36.50 14.63
N THR A 720 7.11 37.23 15.62
CA THR A 720 8.54 37.64 15.69
C THR A 720 9.03 37.75 17.14
N SER A 721 10.27 38.21 17.34
CA SER A 721 10.88 38.52 18.64
C SER A 721 11.46 39.93 18.62
N ARG A 722 11.25 40.71 19.70
CA ARG A 722 11.78 42.09 19.79
C ARG A 722 13.30 42.11 19.64
N LYS A 723 13.97 41.19 20.35
CA LYS A 723 15.43 41.02 20.30
C LYS A 723 15.92 40.69 18.89
N PHE A 724 15.14 39.92 18.14
CA PHE A 724 15.52 39.56 16.78
C PHE A 724 15.30 40.71 15.79
N VAL A 725 14.18 41.43 15.88
CA VAL A 725 13.91 42.63 15.07
C VAL A 725 15.00 43.67 15.30
N GLU A 726 15.36 43.95 16.56
CA GLU A 726 16.45 44.88 16.90
C GLU A 726 17.79 44.44 16.27
N LYS A 727 18.12 43.14 16.34
CA LYS A 727 19.33 42.60 15.69
C LYS A 727 19.29 42.75 14.16
N LEU A 728 18.12 42.58 13.54
CA LEU A 728 17.95 42.74 12.10
C LEU A 728 18.02 44.21 11.69
N SER A 729 17.40 45.13 12.43
CA SER A 729 17.48 46.56 12.16
C SER A 729 18.90 47.09 12.26
N ASN A 730 19.69 46.60 13.23
CA ASN A 730 21.12 46.89 13.31
C ASN A 730 21.93 46.35 12.12
N LYS A 731 21.38 45.37 11.37
CA LYS A 731 21.94 44.83 10.12
C LYS A 731 21.29 45.43 8.86
N GLY A 732 20.53 46.53 8.99
CA GLY A 732 19.93 47.25 7.86
C GLY A 732 18.55 46.76 7.41
N PHE A 733 17.87 45.90 8.19
CA PHE A 733 16.50 45.48 7.89
C PHE A 733 15.47 46.57 8.27
N ASP A 734 14.58 46.90 7.34
CA ASP A 734 13.48 47.84 7.57
C ASP A 734 12.35 47.19 8.38
N ALA A 735 12.28 47.52 9.68
CA ALA A 735 11.24 47.02 10.59
C ALA A 735 9.83 47.53 10.23
N SER A 736 9.69 48.64 9.48
CA SER A 736 8.38 49.18 9.11
C SER A 736 7.58 48.23 8.19
N LEU A 737 8.26 47.26 7.55
CA LEU A 737 7.65 46.24 6.70
C LEU A 737 6.72 45.31 7.48
N ILE A 738 7.08 44.97 8.71
CA ILE A 738 6.29 44.06 9.56
C ILE A 738 5.23 44.80 10.39
N ASP A 739 5.42 46.10 10.62
CA ASP A 739 4.45 46.96 11.32
C ASP A 739 3.14 47.13 10.53
N LYS A 740 3.16 46.88 9.22
CA LYS A 740 1.98 46.89 8.35
C LYS A 740 1.06 45.69 8.56
N ALA A 741 1.52 44.64 9.25
CA ALA A 741 0.67 43.51 9.58
C ALA A 741 -0.39 43.93 10.61
N LYS A 742 -1.64 43.52 10.39
CA LYS A 742 -2.76 43.78 11.31
C LYS A 742 -2.44 43.30 12.74
N ASN A 743 -1.83 42.12 12.84
CA ASN A 743 -1.46 41.49 14.11
C ASN A 743 0.05 41.20 14.13
N LEU A 744 0.83 42.01 14.86
CA LEU A 744 2.25 41.75 15.10
C LEU A 744 2.44 41.12 16.49
N LEU A 745 2.79 39.84 16.53
CA LEU A 745 2.88 39.04 17.76
C LEU A 745 4.33 38.82 18.17
N TYR A 746 4.75 39.47 19.26
CA TYR A 746 6.07 39.25 19.85
C TYR A 746 6.06 38.05 20.79
N MET A 747 6.98 37.10 20.59
CA MET A 747 7.11 35.89 21.40
C MET A 747 7.30 36.19 22.89
N GLU A 748 7.95 37.31 23.22
CA GLU A 748 8.09 37.79 24.59
C GLU A 748 6.75 38.14 25.24
N ASP A 749 5.86 38.83 24.51
CA ASP A 749 4.55 39.25 24.99
C ASP A 749 3.61 38.05 25.13
N LEU A 750 3.64 37.14 24.14
CA LEU A 750 2.91 35.87 24.20
C LEU A 750 3.30 35.03 25.42
N ARG A 751 4.59 35.03 25.77
CA ARG A 751 5.10 34.33 26.96
C ARG A 751 4.60 34.96 28.26
N GLN A 752 4.50 36.29 28.34
CA GLN A 752 4.02 36.99 29.54
C GLN A 752 2.54 36.66 29.83
N ASN A 753 1.74 36.44 28.78
CA ASN A 753 0.33 36.04 28.91
C ASN A 753 0.15 34.60 29.44
N ILE A 754 1.19 33.77 29.44
CA ILE A 754 1.13 32.37 29.90
C ILE A 754 1.53 32.31 31.38
N LYS A 755 0.55 32.09 32.27
CA LYS A 755 0.81 31.94 33.71
C LYS A 755 1.55 30.64 33.99
N LYS A 756 2.47 30.65 34.97
CA LYS A 756 3.23 29.45 35.40
C LYS A 756 2.34 28.26 35.75
N ARG A 757 1.18 28.52 36.39
CA ARG A 757 0.19 27.48 36.73
C ARG A 757 -0.39 26.78 35.49
N ASP A 758 -0.63 27.54 34.42
CA ASP A 758 -1.20 27.02 33.18
C ASP A 758 -0.16 26.21 32.40
N PHE A 759 1.12 26.62 32.50
CA PHE A 759 2.24 25.85 31.97
C PHE A 759 2.40 24.50 32.68
N ILE A 760 2.41 24.50 34.01
CA ILE A 760 2.56 23.27 34.81
C ILE A 760 1.37 22.33 34.59
N SER A 761 0.14 22.86 34.58
CA SER A 761 -1.05 22.04 34.33
C SER A 761 -1.05 21.43 32.93
N MET A 762 -0.65 22.21 31.91
CA MET A 762 -0.49 21.69 30.55
C MET A 762 0.60 20.62 30.48
N MET A 763 1.70 20.77 31.21
CA MET A 763 2.77 19.77 31.26
C MET A 763 2.31 18.46 31.89
N ILE A 764 1.55 18.54 32.99
CA ILE A 764 0.93 17.36 33.63
C ILE A 764 -0.06 16.70 32.67
N PHE A 765 -0.93 17.50 32.03
CA PHE A 765 -1.90 17.01 31.04
C PHE A 765 -1.21 16.29 29.88
N VAL A 766 -0.22 16.94 29.25
CA VAL A 766 0.55 16.38 28.14
C VAL A 766 1.28 15.12 28.56
N ARG A 767 1.77 15.01 29.81
CA ARG A 767 2.43 13.79 30.31
C ARG A 767 1.45 12.64 30.51
N LEU A 768 0.30 12.87 31.12
CA LEU A 768 -0.65 11.83 31.53
C LEU A 768 -1.62 11.40 30.43
N MET A 769 -2.04 12.31 29.56
CA MET A 769 -3.09 12.02 28.59
C MET A 769 -2.57 11.22 27.37
N PRO A 770 -3.41 10.32 26.81
CA PRO A 770 -3.13 9.66 25.54
C PRO A 770 -3.00 10.66 24.37
N LEU A 771 -2.26 10.26 23.34
CA LEU A 771 -2.02 11.08 22.14
C LEU A 771 -3.33 11.55 21.48
N GLU A 772 -4.30 10.65 21.34
CA GLU A 772 -5.60 10.95 20.71
C GLU A 772 -6.36 12.08 21.42
N VAL A 773 -6.29 12.16 22.75
CA VAL A 773 -6.94 13.21 23.54
C VAL A 773 -6.25 14.56 23.34
N ILE A 774 -4.91 14.56 23.28
CA ILE A 774 -4.13 15.78 23.04
C ILE A 774 -4.45 16.35 21.65
N LYS A 775 -4.44 15.49 20.62
CA LYS A 775 -4.76 15.86 19.24
C LYS A 775 -6.18 16.41 19.14
N ALA A 776 -7.18 15.67 19.62
CA ALA A 776 -8.58 16.08 19.54
C ALA A 776 -8.87 17.42 20.23
N ARG A 777 -8.11 17.79 21.26
CA ARG A 777 -8.34 19.02 22.03
C ARG A 777 -7.55 20.23 21.56
N TYR A 778 -6.35 20.05 21.00
CA TYR A 778 -5.41 21.14 20.76
C TYR A 778 -4.89 21.25 19.33
N MET A 779 -5.28 20.34 18.44
CA MET A 779 -4.93 20.38 17.03
C MET A 779 -6.17 20.63 16.18
N THR A 780 -6.08 21.60 15.27
CA THR A 780 -7.06 21.75 14.19
C THR A 780 -6.87 20.62 13.17
N ALA A 781 -7.95 19.96 12.76
CA ALA A 781 -7.88 18.91 11.75
C ALA A 781 -7.50 19.50 10.38
N VAL A 782 -6.51 18.91 9.73
CA VAL A 782 -6.02 19.27 8.38
C VAL A 782 -5.89 18.01 7.54
N LYS A 783 -5.98 18.14 6.22
CA LYS A 783 -5.75 17.04 5.27
C LYS A 783 -4.28 17.01 4.85
N ALA A 784 -3.81 15.84 4.41
CA ALA A 784 -2.43 15.67 3.95
C ALA A 784 -2.09 16.53 2.72
N GLU A 785 -3.08 16.81 1.86
CA GLU A 785 -2.90 17.64 0.65
C GLU A 785 -3.05 19.15 0.91
N ASP A 786 -3.46 19.56 2.12
CA ASP A 786 -3.56 20.99 2.43
C ASP A 786 -2.16 21.62 2.46
N PRO A 787 -2.00 22.89 2.02
CA PRO A 787 -0.74 23.61 2.12
C PRO A 787 -0.25 23.69 3.57
N ALA A 788 0.97 23.21 3.81
CA ALA A 788 1.63 23.27 5.10
C ALA A 788 2.62 24.43 5.19
N VAL A 789 3.35 24.68 4.10
CA VAL A 789 4.45 25.65 4.06
C VAL A 789 4.44 26.38 2.72
N ILE A 790 4.66 27.70 2.76
CA ILE A 790 5.01 28.53 1.61
C ILE A 790 6.42 29.07 1.85
N LEU A 791 7.34 28.75 0.96
CA LEU A 791 8.72 29.25 1.00
C LEU A 791 9.00 30.13 -0.20
N PHE A 792 9.50 31.34 0.04
CA PHE A 792 9.82 32.26 -1.04
C PHE A 792 11.26 32.06 -1.51
N SER A 793 11.42 31.74 -2.80
CA SER A 793 12.72 31.68 -3.49
C SER A 793 13.00 32.98 -4.23
N SER A 794 14.27 33.39 -4.29
CA SER A 794 14.73 34.50 -5.15
C SER A 794 14.54 34.13 -6.62
N GLY A 795 13.59 34.78 -7.30
CA GLY A 795 13.39 34.61 -8.73
C GLY A 795 14.45 35.36 -9.54
N SER A 796 14.83 34.81 -10.69
CA SER A 796 15.67 35.49 -11.70
C SER A 796 15.04 36.80 -12.22
N GLU A 797 13.71 36.95 -12.11
CA GLU A 797 12.90 38.03 -12.70
C GLU A 797 12.40 39.08 -11.68
N GLY A 798 13.05 39.20 -10.51
CA GLY A 798 12.84 40.32 -9.58
C GLY A 798 11.68 40.18 -8.57
N SER A 799 10.59 39.48 -8.87
CA SER A 799 9.52 39.18 -7.89
C SER A 799 9.71 37.79 -7.25
N PRO A 800 9.64 37.66 -5.90
CA PRO A 800 9.88 36.40 -5.21
C PRO A 800 8.77 35.38 -5.51
N LYS A 801 9.16 34.13 -5.78
CA LYS A 801 8.24 33.02 -6.08
C LYS A 801 7.92 32.25 -4.81
N GLY A 802 6.65 32.16 -4.43
CA GLY A 802 6.22 31.36 -3.28
C GLY A 802 6.00 29.91 -3.70
N VAL A 803 6.82 28.99 -3.20
CA VAL A 803 6.68 27.54 -3.43
C VAL A 803 5.67 26.97 -2.44
N LEU A 804 4.56 26.43 -2.92
CA LEU A 804 3.54 25.78 -2.08
C LEU A 804 3.88 24.31 -1.84
N LEU A 805 3.97 23.94 -0.57
CA LEU A 805 4.27 22.58 -0.13
C LEU A 805 3.15 22.05 0.75
N SER A 806 2.60 20.89 0.40
CA SER A 806 1.57 20.23 1.21
C SER A 806 2.16 19.57 2.46
N HIS A 807 1.30 19.21 3.42
CA HIS A 807 1.71 18.38 4.55
C HIS A 807 2.35 17.06 4.09
N ARG A 808 1.82 16.46 3.01
CA ARG A 808 2.35 15.23 2.40
C ARG A 808 3.74 15.43 1.80
N ASN A 809 3.99 16.53 1.09
CA ASN A 809 5.32 16.81 0.53
C ASN A 809 6.40 16.85 1.64
N VAL A 810 6.12 17.60 2.71
CA VAL A 810 7.05 17.77 3.83
C VAL A 810 7.29 16.45 4.57
N ILE A 811 6.23 15.73 4.91
CA ILE A 811 6.35 14.46 5.64
C ILE A 811 7.01 13.38 4.78
N SER A 812 6.72 13.33 3.48
CA SER A 812 7.40 12.42 2.55
C SER A 812 8.90 12.65 2.57
N ASN A 813 9.35 13.89 2.36
CA ASN A 813 10.78 14.19 2.34
C ASN A 813 11.46 13.91 3.68
N ILE A 814 10.80 14.21 4.80
CA ILE A 814 11.28 13.85 6.15
C ILE A 814 11.52 12.34 6.27
N LYS A 815 10.56 11.50 5.85
CA LYS A 815 10.69 10.04 5.94
C LYS A 815 11.76 9.49 4.99
N GLN A 816 11.83 10.03 3.78
CA GLN A 816 12.86 9.68 2.80
C GLN A 816 14.26 9.96 3.34
N VAL A 817 14.50 11.18 3.83
CA VAL A 817 15.79 11.59 4.40
C VAL A 817 16.13 10.79 5.66
N ALA A 818 15.17 10.55 6.56
CA ALA A 818 15.40 9.77 7.77
C ALA A 818 15.81 8.31 7.49
N ASP A 819 15.25 7.71 6.43
CA ASP A 819 15.57 6.34 6.02
C ASP A 819 16.96 6.23 5.41
N VAL A 820 17.34 7.22 4.58
CA VAL A 820 18.66 7.30 3.93
C VAL A 820 19.77 7.66 4.92
N LEU A 821 19.51 8.58 5.86
CA LEU A 821 20.43 8.89 6.96
C LEU A 821 20.62 7.73 7.94
N ASN A 822 19.77 6.70 7.84
CA ASN A 822 19.71 5.55 8.73
C ASN A 822 19.77 5.97 10.20
N THR A 823 18.92 6.93 10.58
CA THR A 823 18.99 7.68 11.86
C THR A 823 19.32 6.79 13.06
N GLU A 824 20.28 7.21 13.89
CA GLU A 824 20.86 6.46 15.00
C GLU A 824 20.34 6.95 16.36
N ARG A 825 20.46 6.15 17.43
CA ARG A 825 19.81 6.43 18.72
C ARG A 825 20.30 7.73 19.37
N ASP A 826 21.58 7.98 19.19
CA ASP A 826 22.39 9.08 19.71
C ASP A 826 22.49 10.27 18.74
N ASP A 827 21.71 10.26 17.65
CA ASP A 827 21.73 11.37 16.71
C ASP A 827 21.24 12.69 17.33
N VAL A 828 22.00 13.76 17.11
CA VAL A 828 21.70 15.13 17.52
C VAL A 828 21.92 16.05 16.32
N VAL A 829 20.84 16.72 15.89
CA VAL A 829 20.83 17.54 14.67
C VAL A 829 21.17 19.00 14.99
N MET A 830 22.14 19.57 14.27
CA MET A 830 22.49 20.99 14.39
C MET A 830 21.60 21.85 13.47
N SER A 831 20.65 22.57 14.06
CA SER A 831 19.77 23.53 13.36
C SER A 831 20.42 24.91 13.30
N VAL A 832 21.36 25.06 12.37
CA VAL A 832 22.12 26.31 12.16
C VAL A 832 21.72 27.05 10.89
N LEU A 833 21.00 26.37 9.98
CA LEU A 833 20.50 26.97 8.74
C LEU A 833 19.19 27.73 9.00
N PRO A 834 18.92 28.87 8.32
CA PRO A 834 17.74 29.68 8.60
C PRO A 834 16.41 28.97 8.30
N LEU A 835 15.38 29.25 9.11
CA LEU A 835 14.04 28.66 8.98
C LEU A 835 13.26 29.05 7.71
N PHE A 836 13.64 30.14 7.05
CA PHE A 836 13.05 30.54 5.77
C PHE A 836 13.63 29.79 4.56
N HIS A 837 14.65 28.95 4.78
CA HIS A 837 15.15 28.01 3.78
C HIS A 837 14.57 26.62 4.01
N ALA A 838 14.15 25.96 2.94
CA ALA A 838 13.62 24.60 3.00
C ALA A 838 14.60 23.62 3.66
N PHE A 839 15.92 23.80 3.48
CA PHE A 839 16.93 22.96 4.11
C PHE A 839 17.00 23.17 5.64
N GLY A 840 16.91 24.42 6.08
CA GLY A 840 16.85 24.75 7.50
C GLY A 840 15.55 24.28 8.15
N LEU A 841 14.41 24.56 7.51
CA LEU A 841 13.09 24.20 8.01
C LEU A 841 12.86 22.69 8.01
N THR A 842 12.93 22.03 6.85
CA THR A 842 12.53 20.61 6.75
C THR A 842 13.56 19.69 7.38
N VAL A 843 14.84 19.80 7.00
CA VAL A 843 15.86 18.81 7.37
C VAL A 843 16.44 19.08 8.76
N THR A 844 16.80 20.33 9.06
CA THR A 844 17.47 20.62 10.34
C THR A 844 16.52 20.92 11.49
N THR A 845 15.24 21.25 11.20
CA THR A 845 14.24 21.61 12.21
C THR A 845 13.07 20.63 12.31
N LEU A 846 12.32 20.38 11.24
CA LEU A 846 11.09 19.57 11.33
C LEU A 846 11.37 18.06 11.40
N LEU A 847 12.32 17.56 10.62
CA LEU A 847 12.75 16.15 10.63
C LEU A 847 13.10 15.67 12.03
N PRO A 848 14.01 16.32 12.81
CA PRO A 848 14.34 15.82 14.13
C PRO A 848 13.12 15.78 15.06
N LEU A 849 12.18 16.73 14.95
CA LEU A 849 10.98 16.72 15.79
C LEU A 849 10.04 15.54 15.47
N VAL A 850 9.84 15.26 14.18
CA VAL A 850 9.03 14.12 13.70
C VAL A 850 9.69 12.78 14.05
N GLU A 851 11.01 12.69 13.92
CA GLU A 851 11.79 11.48 14.23
C GLU A 851 12.20 11.35 15.71
N SER A 852 11.76 12.27 16.57
CA SER A 852 12.12 12.34 17.99
C SER A 852 13.64 12.42 18.24
N LEU A 853 14.37 13.13 17.39
CA LEU A 853 15.78 13.45 17.58
C LEU A 853 15.90 14.80 18.29
N PRO A 854 16.88 14.96 19.20
CA PRO A 854 17.23 16.26 19.73
C PRO A 854 17.72 17.21 18.63
N VAL A 855 17.32 18.48 18.70
CA VAL A 855 17.79 19.56 17.82
C VAL A 855 18.52 20.65 18.62
N ILE A 856 19.70 21.05 18.15
CA ILE A 856 20.48 22.13 18.77
C ILE A 856 20.47 23.33 17.85
N CYS A 857 19.86 24.42 18.31
CA CYS A 857 19.60 25.60 17.52
C CYS A 857 20.69 26.66 17.72
N HIS A 858 21.07 27.30 16.62
CA HIS A 858 21.88 28.50 16.64
C HIS A 858 21.42 29.48 15.55
N PRO A 859 21.21 30.76 15.88
CA PRO A 859 20.55 31.70 14.98
C PRO A 859 21.44 32.24 13.86
N ASP A 860 22.77 32.14 13.98
CA ASP A 860 23.72 32.75 13.05
C ASP A 860 24.68 31.68 12.45
N PRO A 861 24.47 31.22 11.20
CA PRO A 861 25.30 30.16 10.61
C PRO A 861 26.78 30.54 10.47
N THR A 862 27.11 31.84 10.56
CA THR A 862 28.47 32.36 10.42
C THR A 862 29.30 32.29 11.72
N ASP A 863 28.64 32.10 12.88
CA ASP A 863 29.29 31.99 14.19
C ASP A 863 29.77 30.56 14.46
N VAL A 864 30.71 30.13 13.62
CA VAL A 864 31.28 28.76 13.63
C VAL A 864 31.93 28.40 14.96
N ARG A 865 32.40 29.39 15.74
CA ARG A 865 32.99 29.17 17.07
C ARG A 865 31.93 28.68 18.06
N ASN A 866 30.80 29.38 18.16
CA ASN A 866 29.75 28.94 19.07
C ASN A 866 29.07 27.67 18.55
N ILE A 867 28.93 27.50 17.23
CA ILE A 867 28.42 26.25 16.67
C ILE A 867 29.32 25.07 17.03
N ALA A 868 30.65 25.18 16.84
CA ALA A 868 31.60 24.15 17.23
C ALA A 868 31.56 23.85 18.74
N LYS A 869 31.43 24.89 19.58
CA LYS A 869 31.20 24.72 21.03
C LYS A 869 29.91 23.94 21.30
N GLY A 870 28.82 24.23 20.58
CA GLY A 870 27.56 23.51 20.67
C GLY A 870 27.70 22.05 20.28
N ILE A 871 28.39 21.75 19.17
CA ILE A 871 28.68 20.38 18.73
C ILE A 871 29.44 19.62 19.83
N ALA A 872 30.49 20.21 20.39
CA ALA A 872 31.25 19.59 21.48
C ALA A 872 30.41 19.37 22.75
N THR A 873 29.59 20.35 23.12
CA THR A 873 28.78 20.31 24.37
C THR A 873 27.64 19.31 24.29
N PHE A 874 26.92 19.30 23.17
CA PHE A 874 25.72 18.48 22.99
C PHE A 874 25.99 17.19 22.19
N ARG A 875 27.26 16.93 21.83
CA ARG A 875 27.68 15.83 20.97
C ARG A 875 26.89 15.79 19.65
N GLY A 876 26.83 16.93 18.96
CA GLY A 876 26.15 17.06 17.67
C GLY A 876 26.67 16.03 16.65
N THR A 877 25.78 15.27 16.02
CA THR A 877 26.16 14.17 15.12
C THR A 877 25.95 14.50 13.64
N ILE A 878 25.00 15.40 13.35
CA ILE A 878 24.60 15.78 11.99
C ILE A 878 24.73 17.30 11.84
N LEU A 879 25.58 17.73 10.89
CA LEU A 879 25.75 19.13 10.51
C LEU A 879 25.47 19.29 9.01
N CYS A 880 24.58 20.24 8.68
CA CYS A 880 24.28 20.62 7.31
C CYS A 880 24.74 22.06 7.06
N GLY A 881 25.32 22.32 5.89
CA GLY A 881 25.83 23.65 5.54
C GLY A 881 25.95 23.86 4.04
N THR A 882 26.22 25.10 3.63
CA THR A 882 26.71 25.41 2.28
C THR A 882 28.23 25.23 2.23
N SER A 883 28.83 25.13 1.05
CA SER A 883 30.30 25.11 0.91
C SER A 883 30.94 26.34 1.56
N THR A 884 30.28 27.48 1.45
CA THR A 884 30.68 28.78 2.02
C THR A 884 30.70 28.73 3.54
N PHE A 885 29.65 28.23 4.19
CA PHE A 885 29.62 28.11 5.65
C PHE A 885 30.62 27.08 6.16
N LEU A 886 30.79 25.94 5.47
CA LEU A 886 31.75 24.91 5.88
C LEU A 886 33.20 25.41 5.76
N ARG A 887 33.52 26.28 4.80
CA ARG A 887 34.83 26.95 4.69
C ARG A 887 35.20 27.74 5.94
N MET A 888 34.22 28.37 6.60
CA MET A 888 34.47 29.17 7.80
C MET A 888 35.01 28.34 8.97
N TYR A 889 34.61 27.07 9.11
CA TYR A 889 35.14 26.16 10.13
C TYR A 889 36.62 25.85 9.88
N VAL A 890 37.00 25.66 8.60
CA VAL A 890 38.39 25.42 8.20
C VAL A 890 39.26 26.63 8.53
N ARG A 891 38.83 27.83 8.11
CA ARG A 891 39.58 29.09 8.29
C ARG A 891 39.67 29.54 9.76
N ASN A 892 38.73 29.15 10.61
CA ASN A 892 38.72 29.58 12.00
C ASN A 892 39.76 28.81 12.85
N ARG A 893 40.79 29.50 13.36
CA ARG A 893 41.87 28.91 14.16
C ARG A 893 41.46 28.43 15.55
N ILE A 894 40.32 28.90 16.09
CA ILE A 894 39.81 28.49 17.41
C ILE A 894 39.07 27.14 17.33
N VAL A 895 38.54 26.80 16.17
CA VAL A 895 37.78 25.56 15.96
C VAL A 895 38.76 24.39 15.85
N GLU A 896 38.87 23.64 16.94
CA GLU A 896 39.76 22.48 17.07
C GLU A 896 39.12 21.18 16.53
N PRO A 897 39.91 20.20 16.07
CA PRO A 897 39.40 18.91 15.58
C PRO A 897 38.48 18.18 16.57
N LEU A 898 38.85 18.21 17.86
CA LEU A 898 38.07 17.59 18.94
C LEU A 898 36.67 18.20 19.10
N MET A 899 36.44 19.46 18.69
CA MET A 899 35.12 20.08 18.81
C MET A 899 34.11 19.46 17.83
N LEU A 900 34.58 18.87 16.73
CA LEU A 900 33.77 18.29 15.66
C LEU A 900 33.82 16.75 15.66
N GLU A 901 34.45 16.13 16.67
CA GLU A 901 34.69 14.70 16.74
C GLU A 901 33.40 13.87 16.68
N SER A 902 32.34 14.33 17.34
CA SER A 902 31.03 13.65 17.40
C SER A 902 30.26 13.64 16.08
N LEU A 903 30.63 14.48 15.11
CA LEU A 903 29.96 14.50 13.80
C LEU A 903 30.19 13.18 13.07
N ARG A 904 29.10 12.47 12.76
CA ARG A 904 29.13 11.28 11.88
C ARG A 904 28.73 11.62 10.45
N ILE A 905 27.86 12.61 10.25
CA ILE A 905 27.41 13.08 8.93
C ILE A 905 27.62 14.60 8.84
N VAL A 906 28.30 15.02 7.78
CA VAL A 906 28.38 16.42 7.36
C VAL A 906 27.90 16.49 5.92
N VAL A 907 26.83 17.25 5.66
CA VAL A 907 26.25 17.40 4.31
C VAL A 907 26.43 18.83 3.83
N SER A 908 26.97 18.96 2.62
CA SER A 908 26.92 20.20 1.85
C SER A 908 25.78 20.15 0.84
N GLY A 909 25.01 21.23 0.76
CA GLY A 909 23.94 21.36 -0.21
C GLY A 909 23.64 22.82 -0.52
N ALA A 910 22.64 23.03 -1.38
CA ALA A 910 22.24 24.31 -1.94
C ALA A 910 23.24 24.95 -2.92
N GLU A 911 24.53 24.68 -2.85
CA GLU A 911 25.54 25.12 -3.82
C GLU A 911 26.56 24.02 -4.11
N LYS A 912 27.32 24.16 -5.20
CA LYS A 912 28.40 23.23 -5.56
C LYS A 912 29.48 23.23 -4.47
N LEU A 913 29.90 22.06 -4.00
CA LEU A 913 30.98 21.94 -3.02
C LEU A 913 32.31 22.28 -3.68
N ASN A 914 33.01 23.28 -3.13
CA ASN A 914 34.36 23.58 -3.58
C ASN A 914 35.32 22.47 -3.10
N PRO A 915 36.14 21.88 -4.00
CA PRO A 915 37.07 20.80 -3.65
C PRO A 915 38.05 21.16 -2.52
N ASP A 916 38.57 22.40 -2.50
CA ASP A 916 39.50 22.86 -1.46
C ASP A 916 38.83 22.87 -0.09
N VAL A 917 37.55 23.24 -0.01
CA VAL A 917 36.78 23.17 1.24
C VAL A 917 36.63 21.71 1.69
N ARG A 918 36.25 20.81 0.77
CA ARG A 918 36.13 19.38 1.06
C ARG A 918 37.44 18.81 1.61
N ASP A 919 38.54 19.06 0.90
CA ASP A 919 39.84 18.48 1.19
C ASP A 919 40.44 19.10 2.46
N SER A 920 40.37 20.43 2.62
CA SER A 920 40.84 21.10 3.83
C SER A 920 40.01 20.74 5.06
N PHE A 921 38.70 20.56 4.93
CA PHE A 921 37.84 20.08 6.02
C PHE A 921 38.18 18.65 6.41
N LYS A 922 38.45 17.78 5.42
CA LYS A 922 38.92 16.41 5.67
C LYS A 922 40.28 16.39 6.35
N ILE A 923 41.23 17.21 5.90
CA ILE A 923 42.58 17.30 6.50
C ILE A 923 42.50 17.80 7.95
N LYS A 924 41.75 18.88 8.21
CA LYS A 924 41.66 19.48 9.55
C LYS A 924 40.85 18.63 10.53
N PHE A 925 39.70 18.11 10.11
CA PHE A 925 38.72 17.49 11.02
C PHE A 925 38.61 15.96 10.88
N ASN A 926 39.27 15.35 9.89
CA ASN A 926 39.08 13.95 9.48
C ASN A 926 37.62 13.59 9.16
N LYS A 927 36.80 14.56 8.76
CA LYS A 927 35.40 14.37 8.39
C LYS A 927 35.20 14.57 6.90
N THR A 928 34.46 13.66 6.29
CA THR A 928 34.06 13.78 4.88
C THR A 928 32.81 14.65 4.79
N ILE A 929 32.81 15.62 3.87
CA ILE A 929 31.62 16.38 3.50
C ILE A 929 30.93 15.63 2.36
N TYR A 930 29.69 15.22 2.56
CA TYR A 930 28.87 14.57 1.54
C TYR A 930 28.05 15.61 0.77
N GLU A 931 28.03 15.52 -0.56
CA GLU A 931 27.24 16.40 -1.41
C GLU A 931 25.80 15.90 -1.53
N GLY A 932 24.84 16.83 -1.40
CA GLY A 932 23.42 16.58 -1.63
C GLY A 932 22.81 17.61 -2.55
N TYR A 933 21.75 17.21 -3.25
CA TYR A 933 21.09 18.01 -4.27
C TYR A 933 19.57 18.02 -4.11
N GLY A 934 18.98 19.12 -4.54
CA GLY A 934 17.55 19.34 -4.65
C GLY A 934 17.22 20.83 -4.59
N ALA A 935 15.94 21.14 -4.59
CA ALA A 935 15.40 22.50 -4.65
C ALA A 935 14.29 22.69 -3.63
N THR A 936 13.85 23.93 -3.39
CA THR A 936 12.68 24.19 -2.53
C THR A 936 11.45 23.43 -3.07
N GLU A 937 11.35 23.35 -4.39
CA GLU A 937 10.35 22.63 -5.18
C GLU A 937 10.37 21.11 -4.97
N THR A 938 11.41 20.54 -4.34
CA THR A 938 11.53 19.10 -4.00
C THR A 938 11.64 18.86 -2.49
N THR A 939 11.38 19.89 -1.67
CA THR A 939 11.09 19.87 -0.23
C THR A 939 12.14 19.40 0.83
N PRO A 940 13.46 19.64 0.75
CA PRO A 940 14.28 20.13 -0.35
C PRO A 940 15.18 19.06 -0.96
N VAL A 941 15.29 17.87 -0.38
CA VAL A 941 16.33 16.91 -0.76
C VAL A 941 15.80 15.96 -1.83
N ALA A 942 16.50 15.85 -2.95
CA ALA A 942 16.20 14.89 -4.01
C ALA A 942 17.22 13.75 -4.06
N SER A 943 18.49 14.04 -3.77
CA SER A 943 19.56 13.05 -3.65
C SER A 943 20.62 13.47 -2.63
N VAL A 944 21.37 12.49 -2.14
CA VAL A 944 22.49 12.75 -1.24
C VAL A 944 23.50 11.62 -1.26
N ASN A 945 24.79 11.97 -1.25
CA ASN A 945 25.87 11.03 -0.98
C ASN A 945 25.87 10.64 0.50
N ILE A 946 26.17 9.38 0.80
CA ILE A 946 26.19 8.85 2.18
C ILE A 946 27.45 7.99 2.42
N PRO A 947 27.83 7.73 3.68
CA PRO A 947 28.96 6.88 3.97
C PRO A 947 28.80 5.47 3.40
N ASP A 948 29.88 4.93 2.85
CA ASP A 948 29.98 3.54 2.43
C ASP A 948 29.75 2.57 3.60
N LYS A 949 29.26 1.36 3.31
CA LYS A 949 29.03 0.31 4.30
C LYS A 949 29.71 -1.00 3.91
N LEU A 950 30.56 -1.51 4.78
CA LEU A 950 31.16 -2.84 4.62
C LEU A 950 30.12 -3.94 4.89
N ALA A 951 30.13 -4.97 4.05
CA ALA A 951 29.45 -6.23 4.27
C ALA A 951 30.44 -7.27 4.83
N PRO A 952 30.45 -7.54 6.15
CA PRO A 952 31.49 -8.41 6.75
C PRO A 952 31.40 -9.88 6.31
N ASP A 953 30.22 -10.31 5.88
CA ASP A 953 29.89 -11.64 5.39
C ASP A 953 30.41 -11.91 3.97
N THR A 954 30.44 -10.90 3.10
CA THR A 954 30.92 -11.01 1.71
C THR A 954 32.26 -10.29 1.49
N LEU A 955 32.72 -9.53 2.48
CA LEU A 955 33.88 -8.62 2.41
C LEU A 955 33.80 -7.61 1.25
N THR A 956 32.57 -7.23 0.86
CA THR A 956 32.31 -6.25 -0.18
C THR A 956 31.84 -4.93 0.41
N THR A 957 32.08 -3.82 -0.29
CA THR A 957 31.64 -2.48 0.12
C THR A 957 30.39 -2.12 -0.66
N GLN A 958 29.32 -1.75 0.06
CA GLN A 958 28.18 -1.07 -0.54
C GLN A 958 28.52 0.42 -0.65
N VAL A 959 28.71 0.87 -1.90
CA VAL A 959 29.05 2.25 -2.22
C VAL A 959 27.85 3.15 -1.91
N GLY A 960 28.05 4.14 -1.04
CA GLY A 960 27.09 5.17 -0.67
C GLY A 960 27.44 6.54 -1.26
N SER A 961 28.69 6.75 -1.68
CA SER A 961 29.16 8.01 -2.23
C SER A 961 30.13 7.84 -3.39
N LYS A 962 30.00 8.68 -4.41
CA LYS A 962 30.98 8.83 -5.49
C LYS A 962 31.41 10.30 -5.62
N LEU A 963 32.72 10.52 -5.71
CA LEU A 963 33.29 11.85 -5.88
C LEU A 963 32.78 12.49 -7.17
N GLY A 964 32.38 13.76 -7.13
CA GLY A 964 31.84 14.48 -8.30
C GLY A 964 30.35 14.23 -8.59
N THR A 965 29.70 13.38 -7.82
CA THR A 965 28.26 13.14 -7.88
C THR A 965 27.54 13.82 -6.73
N VAL A 966 26.23 14.00 -6.82
CA VAL A 966 25.35 14.48 -5.73
C VAL A 966 24.51 13.35 -5.11
N GLY A 967 25.01 12.11 -5.23
CA GLY A 967 24.39 10.91 -4.69
C GLY A 967 23.31 10.29 -5.56
N MET A 968 22.72 9.22 -5.02
CA MET A 968 21.56 8.55 -5.60
C MET A 968 20.25 9.24 -5.19
N PRO A 969 19.17 9.11 -5.98
CA PRO A 969 17.86 9.62 -5.60
C PRO A 969 17.40 9.03 -4.25
N LEU A 970 16.68 9.83 -3.47
CA LEU A 970 16.04 9.32 -2.26
C LEU A 970 15.02 8.21 -2.59
N LEU A 971 14.64 7.42 -1.59
CA LEU A 971 13.65 6.35 -1.76
C LEU A 971 12.30 6.92 -2.23
N GLY A 972 11.75 6.41 -3.34
CA GLY A 972 10.51 6.97 -3.93
C GLY A 972 10.70 8.31 -4.64
N THR A 973 11.95 8.69 -4.93
CA THR A 973 12.33 9.78 -5.84
C THR A 973 12.89 9.17 -7.12
N GLN A 974 12.62 9.81 -8.25
CA GLN A 974 13.16 9.39 -9.54
C GLN A 974 13.84 10.58 -10.23
N PHE A 975 14.95 10.29 -10.90
CA PHE A 975 15.56 11.20 -11.86
C PHE A 975 15.31 10.70 -13.27
N ARG A 976 15.02 11.63 -14.17
CA ARG A 976 14.92 11.40 -15.61
C ARG A 976 15.80 12.43 -16.30
N ILE A 977 16.67 11.98 -17.19
CA ILE A 977 17.56 12.84 -17.94
C ILE A 977 17.02 12.91 -19.35
N VAL A 978 16.60 14.10 -19.78
CA VAL A 978 15.90 14.27 -21.06
C VAL A 978 16.60 15.27 -21.96
N ASN A 979 16.39 15.14 -23.27
CA ASN A 979 16.70 16.22 -24.20
C ASN A 979 15.81 17.44 -23.87
N PRO A 980 16.37 18.65 -23.69
CA PRO A 980 15.60 19.83 -23.29
C PRO A 980 14.57 20.30 -24.33
N ASP A 981 14.74 19.94 -25.61
CA ASP A 981 13.86 20.36 -26.70
C ASP A 981 12.78 19.31 -27.00
N THR A 982 13.14 18.02 -27.02
CA THR A 982 12.20 16.93 -27.36
C THR A 982 11.54 16.27 -26.14
N PHE A 983 12.11 16.44 -24.93
CA PHE A 983 11.74 15.72 -23.71
C PHE A 983 11.84 14.20 -23.79
N GLU A 984 12.59 13.67 -24.76
CA GLU A 984 12.92 12.25 -24.88
C GLU A 984 14.02 11.85 -23.89
N ASP A 985 13.96 10.61 -23.40
CA ASP A 985 14.97 10.04 -22.50
C ASP A 985 16.33 9.91 -23.15
N LEU A 986 17.36 10.31 -22.41
CA LEU A 986 18.77 10.11 -22.78
C LEU A 986 19.34 8.87 -22.08
N ALA A 987 20.38 8.29 -22.69
CA ALA A 987 21.06 7.14 -22.12
C ALA A 987 21.88 7.51 -20.87
N ALA A 988 22.24 6.51 -20.07
CA ALA A 988 23.16 6.72 -18.95
C ALA A 988 24.50 7.31 -19.44
N GLY A 989 25.00 8.34 -18.76
CA GLY A 989 26.21 9.08 -19.14
C GLY A 989 26.00 10.25 -20.11
N GLU A 990 24.82 10.41 -20.71
CA GLU A 990 24.53 11.54 -21.60
C GLU A 990 23.97 12.75 -20.84
N ASP A 991 24.51 13.94 -21.11
CA ASP A 991 24.08 15.15 -20.42
C ASP A 991 22.78 15.72 -20.98
N GLY A 992 21.76 15.82 -20.14
CA GLY A 992 20.46 16.41 -20.48
C GLY A 992 19.88 17.27 -19.37
N LEU A 993 18.64 17.72 -19.56
CA LEU A 993 17.85 18.36 -18.51
C LEU A 993 17.48 17.34 -17.44
N ILE A 994 17.76 17.70 -16.18
CA ILE A 994 17.40 16.86 -15.03
C ILE A 994 15.94 17.12 -14.67
N LEU A 995 15.11 16.08 -14.72
CA LEU A 995 13.75 16.07 -14.18
C LEU A 995 13.71 15.29 -12.88
N ILE A 996 12.95 15.78 -11.91
CA ILE A 996 12.77 15.14 -10.60
C ILE A 996 11.32 14.75 -10.40
N GLY A 997 11.07 13.46 -10.17
CA GLY A 997 9.76 12.90 -9.88
C GLY A 997 9.65 12.37 -8.44
N GLY A 998 8.44 12.34 -7.90
CA GLY A 998 8.12 11.74 -6.60
C GLY A 998 7.24 12.61 -5.70
N ASN A 999 6.87 12.07 -4.54
CA ASN A 999 5.94 12.73 -3.61
C ASN A 999 6.47 14.02 -2.96
N GLN A 1000 7.77 14.28 -3.08
CA GLN A 1000 8.43 15.48 -2.57
C GLN A 1000 8.29 16.69 -3.49
N VAL A 1001 7.80 16.51 -4.72
CA VAL A 1001 7.59 17.59 -5.70
C VAL A 1001 6.43 18.50 -5.25
N MET A 1002 6.68 19.82 -5.30
CA MET A 1002 5.77 20.87 -4.84
C MET A 1002 4.36 20.80 -5.43
N MET A 1003 3.41 21.49 -4.79
CA MET A 1003 2.06 21.65 -5.32
C MET A 1003 2.07 22.58 -6.55
N ALA A 1004 2.56 23.80 -6.39
CA ALA A 1004 2.58 24.85 -7.41
C ALA A 1004 3.41 26.05 -6.93
N TYR A 1005 3.62 27.03 -7.82
CA TYR A 1005 3.94 28.39 -7.40
C TYR A 1005 2.66 29.15 -7.00
N LEU A 1006 2.76 29.92 -5.92
CA LEU A 1006 1.66 30.64 -5.32
C LEU A 1006 1.07 31.69 -6.27
N ASN A 1007 -0.21 31.51 -6.60
CA ASN A 1007 -0.97 32.41 -7.48
C ASN A 1007 -0.28 32.64 -8.84
N ASP A 1008 0.40 31.61 -9.36
CA ASP A 1008 1.21 31.70 -10.59
C ASP A 1008 1.12 30.39 -11.41
N PRO A 1009 -0.05 30.11 -12.04
CA PRO A 1009 -0.27 28.88 -12.79
C PRO A 1009 0.64 28.76 -14.02
N GLU A 1010 0.89 29.86 -14.73
CA GLU A 1010 1.75 29.88 -15.92
C GLU A 1010 3.18 29.42 -15.60
N LYS A 1011 3.79 29.95 -14.53
CA LYS A 1011 5.12 29.47 -14.11
C LYS A 1011 5.10 28.07 -13.55
N THR A 1012 3.96 27.62 -13.02
CA THR A 1012 3.80 26.25 -12.51
C THR A 1012 3.80 25.26 -13.68
N GLU A 1013 3.00 25.50 -14.71
CA GLU A 1013 2.92 24.68 -15.91
C GLU A 1013 4.24 24.66 -16.70
N ALA A 1014 5.01 25.75 -16.66
CA ALA A 1014 6.32 25.81 -17.31
C ALA A 1014 7.39 24.91 -16.66
N VAL A 1015 7.23 24.52 -15.39
CA VAL A 1015 8.24 23.72 -14.66
C VAL A 1015 7.71 22.40 -14.12
N ILE A 1016 6.39 22.17 -14.15
CA ILE A 1016 5.78 20.92 -13.71
C ILE A 1016 5.03 20.30 -14.88
N THR A 1017 5.42 19.07 -15.23
CA THR A 1017 4.71 18.26 -16.22
C THR A 1017 4.27 16.95 -15.57
N GLU A 1018 3.14 16.40 -15.98
CA GLU A 1018 2.66 15.09 -15.52
C GLU A 1018 2.77 14.07 -16.66
N GLN A 1019 3.53 12.99 -16.42
CA GLN A 1019 3.76 11.91 -17.38
C GLN A 1019 3.76 10.58 -16.64
N ASP A 1020 3.09 9.57 -17.19
CA ASP A 1020 2.98 8.22 -16.61
C ASP A 1020 2.47 8.19 -15.16
N GLY A 1021 1.59 9.15 -14.80
CA GLY A 1021 1.07 9.29 -13.43
C GLY A 1021 2.07 9.87 -12.42
N VAL A 1022 3.23 10.36 -12.88
CA VAL A 1022 4.26 11.01 -12.06
C VAL A 1022 4.33 12.49 -12.41
N ARG A 1023 4.36 13.34 -11.39
CA ARG A 1023 4.63 14.78 -11.55
C ARG A 1023 6.13 15.02 -11.55
N TRP A 1024 6.62 15.62 -12.62
CA TRP A 1024 8.03 15.90 -12.89
C TRP A 1024 8.33 17.38 -12.75
N TYR A 1025 9.32 17.72 -11.93
CA TYR A 1025 9.85 19.08 -11.82
C TYR A 1025 11.06 19.27 -12.75
N HIS A 1026 10.99 20.30 -13.58
CA HIS A 1026 12.05 20.71 -14.50
C HIS A 1026 13.02 21.62 -13.73
N THR A 1027 14.21 21.10 -13.45
CA THR A 1027 15.16 21.76 -12.53
C THR A 1027 15.85 22.98 -13.15
N GLY A 1028 15.94 23.03 -14.48
CA GLY A 1028 16.82 23.96 -15.20
C GLY A 1028 18.32 23.63 -15.05
N ASP A 1029 18.64 22.50 -14.44
CA ASP A 1029 20.00 21.99 -14.25
C ASP A 1029 20.31 20.92 -15.31
N LYS A 1030 21.54 20.93 -15.84
CA LYS A 1030 22.07 19.97 -16.81
C LYS A 1030 22.93 18.92 -16.10
N GLY A 1031 22.72 17.65 -16.42
CA GLY A 1031 23.51 16.56 -15.86
C GLY A 1031 23.14 15.20 -16.44
N HIS A 1032 23.73 14.15 -15.87
CA HIS A 1032 23.53 12.76 -16.29
C HIS A 1032 23.51 11.81 -15.09
N LEU A 1033 22.93 10.62 -15.30
CA LEU A 1033 23.03 9.50 -14.36
C LEU A 1033 24.14 8.56 -14.83
N ASP A 1034 24.95 8.07 -13.90
CA ASP A 1034 25.83 6.94 -14.17
C ASP A 1034 25.06 5.60 -14.19
N GLU A 1035 25.72 4.51 -14.58
CA GLU A 1035 25.11 3.17 -14.65
C GLU A 1035 24.59 2.65 -13.29
N ASP A 1036 25.10 3.21 -12.18
CA ASP A 1036 24.69 2.86 -10.82
C ASP A 1036 23.57 3.77 -10.29
N GLY A 1037 23.18 4.80 -11.03
CA GLY A 1037 22.12 5.75 -10.68
C GLY A 1037 22.59 6.93 -9.81
N PHE A 1038 23.89 7.20 -9.72
CA PHE A 1038 24.39 8.44 -9.12
C PHE A 1038 24.22 9.59 -10.10
N LEU A 1039 23.74 10.73 -9.59
CA LEU A 1039 23.53 11.94 -10.38
C LEU A 1039 24.80 12.80 -10.40
N VAL A 1040 25.23 13.21 -11.59
CA VAL A 1040 26.27 14.24 -11.81
C VAL A 1040 25.60 15.52 -12.29
N ILE A 1041 25.96 16.64 -11.68
CA ILE A 1041 25.52 17.97 -12.13
C ILE A 1041 26.65 18.63 -12.90
N VAL A 1042 26.39 18.96 -14.17
CA VAL A 1042 27.36 19.64 -15.03
C VAL A 1042 27.33 21.14 -14.78
N ASP A 1043 26.19 21.79 -15.02
CA ASP A 1043 25.95 23.22 -14.76
C ASP A 1043 24.46 23.55 -14.88
N ARG A 1044 24.07 24.81 -14.72
CA ARG A 1044 22.73 25.34 -14.98
C ARG A 1044 22.57 25.80 -16.42
N TYR A 1045 21.42 25.55 -17.05
CA TYR A 1045 21.13 26.11 -18.38
C TYR A 1045 21.23 27.63 -18.42
N SER A 1046 20.85 28.32 -17.34
CA SER A 1046 21.00 29.78 -17.20
C SER A 1046 22.43 30.27 -16.98
N ARG A 1047 23.38 29.36 -16.74
CA ARG A 1047 24.81 29.61 -16.58
C ARG A 1047 25.61 29.25 -17.83
N PHE A 1048 24.94 28.98 -18.94
CA PHE A 1048 25.55 28.91 -20.26
C PHE A 1048 25.37 30.24 -20.99
N ALA A 1049 26.46 30.80 -21.49
CA ALA A 1049 26.42 31.88 -22.47
C ALA A 1049 26.16 31.30 -23.85
N LYS A 1050 25.23 31.89 -24.60
CA LYS A 1050 25.00 31.55 -26.01
C LYS A 1050 25.82 32.50 -26.89
N VAL A 1051 27.07 32.13 -27.16
CA VAL A 1051 28.00 32.95 -27.94
C VAL A 1051 28.10 32.40 -29.35
N GLY A 1052 27.45 33.06 -30.32
CA GLY A 1052 27.56 32.67 -31.73
C GLY A 1052 27.00 31.28 -32.06
N GLY A 1053 26.00 30.80 -31.32
CA GLY A 1053 25.36 29.50 -31.51
C GLY A 1053 25.88 28.37 -30.62
N GLU A 1054 27.04 28.55 -30.00
CA GLU A 1054 27.65 27.60 -29.06
C GLU A 1054 27.24 27.90 -27.61
N MET A 1055 27.02 26.85 -26.81
CA MET A 1055 26.72 26.98 -25.38
C MET A 1055 28.00 26.86 -24.53
N ILE A 1056 28.40 27.96 -23.91
CA ILE A 1056 29.64 28.04 -23.12
C ILE A 1056 29.30 28.10 -21.64
N SER A 1057 29.74 27.11 -20.86
CA SER A 1057 29.56 27.12 -19.41
C SER A 1057 30.41 28.22 -18.76
N LEU A 1058 29.74 29.16 -18.11
CA LEU A 1058 30.38 30.23 -17.33
C LEU A 1058 31.12 29.65 -16.11
N GLY A 1059 30.56 28.61 -15.48
CA GLY A 1059 31.21 27.93 -14.36
C GLY A 1059 32.48 27.17 -14.76
N ALA A 1060 32.55 26.63 -15.98
CA ALA A 1060 33.75 25.98 -16.51
C ALA A 1060 34.89 26.99 -16.72
N ILE A 1061 34.57 28.19 -17.21
CA ILE A 1061 35.53 29.30 -17.33
C ILE A 1061 36.11 29.63 -15.95
N GLU A 1062 35.25 29.86 -14.96
CA GLU A 1062 35.68 30.17 -13.59
C GLU A 1062 36.55 29.06 -13.00
N SER A 1063 36.15 27.80 -13.19
CA SER A 1063 36.88 26.64 -12.65
C SER A 1063 38.24 26.43 -13.31
N ALA A 1064 38.37 26.73 -14.61
CA ALA A 1064 39.63 26.60 -15.34
C ALA A 1064 40.64 27.69 -14.97
N LEU A 1065 40.17 28.90 -14.64
CA LEU A 1065 41.05 30.02 -14.24
C LEU A 1065 41.49 29.93 -12.78
N LYS A 1066 40.65 29.40 -11.90
CA LYS A 1066 40.85 29.41 -10.44
C LYS A 1066 42.20 28.86 -9.94
N PRO A 1067 42.78 27.79 -10.51
CA PRO A 1067 44.08 27.27 -10.05
C PRO A 1067 45.26 28.20 -10.32
N TYR A 1068 45.09 29.20 -11.20
CA TYR A 1068 46.18 30.05 -11.71
C TYR A 1068 46.11 31.49 -11.20
N ILE A 1069 45.19 31.77 -10.28
CA ILE A 1069 44.98 33.08 -9.68
C ILE A 1069 45.06 32.96 -8.15
N ASN A 1070 45.49 34.02 -7.47
CA ASN A 1070 45.59 34.03 -6.02
C ASN A 1070 44.25 33.66 -5.34
N GLU A 1071 44.27 32.84 -4.29
CA GLU A 1071 43.06 32.36 -3.59
C GLU A 1071 42.18 33.49 -3.00
N GLU A 1072 42.75 34.67 -2.77
CA GLU A 1072 42.03 35.84 -2.27
C GLU A 1072 41.26 36.60 -3.36
N VAL A 1073 41.52 36.28 -4.64
CA VAL A 1073 40.86 36.85 -5.81
C VAL A 1073 39.58 36.07 -6.09
N GLU A 1074 38.43 36.74 -5.95
CA GLU A 1074 37.16 36.19 -6.39
C GLU A 1074 36.95 36.54 -7.85
N ILE A 1075 36.49 35.56 -8.65
CA ILE A 1075 36.13 35.76 -10.06
C ILE A 1075 34.70 35.26 -10.30
N LEU A 1076 33.99 35.91 -11.23
CA LEU A 1076 32.66 35.51 -11.66
C LEU A 1076 32.46 35.83 -13.14
N ALA A 1077 32.18 34.80 -13.94
CA ALA A 1077 31.82 34.94 -15.33
C ALA A 1077 30.31 35.21 -15.46
N THR A 1078 29.95 36.19 -16.28
CA THR A 1078 28.56 36.57 -16.58
C THR A 1078 28.42 37.00 -18.03
N THR A 1079 27.19 37.22 -18.50
CA THR A 1079 26.90 37.62 -19.89
C THR A 1079 26.40 39.05 -20.00
N VAL A 1080 26.79 39.71 -21.09
CA VAL A 1080 26.23 40.98 -21.55
C VAL A 1080 25.81 40.85 -23.01
N ALA A 1081 24.86 41.69 -23.46
CA ALA A 1081 24.33 41.63 -24.82
C ALA A 1081 25.43 41.96 -25.87
N ASP A 1082 25.36 41.29 -27.03
CA ASP A 1082 26.22 41.53 -28.19
C ASP A 1082 25.39 41.59 -29.48
N ASP A 1083 25.50 42.68 -30.22
CA ASP A 1083 24.76 42.88 -31.47
C ASP A 1083 25.14 41.88 -32.60
N LYS A 1084 26.29 41.19 -32.51
CA LYS A 1084 26.79 40.25 -33.54
C LYS A 1084 26.67 38.78 -33.14
N LYS A 1085 26.88 38.45 -31.86
CA LYS A 1085 26.99 37.09 -31.31
C LYS A 1085 25.83 36.71 -30.38
N GLY A 1086 24.88 37.63 -30.14
CA GLY A 1086 23.81 37.48 -29.16
C GLY A 1086 24.27 37.84 -27.75
N GLU A 1087 25.23 37.08 -27.21
CA GLU A 1087 25.87 37.35 -25.92
C GLU A 1087 27.40 37.40 -26.01
N LYS A 1088 28.04 38.15 -25.11
CA LYS A 1088 29.49 38.04 -24.80
C LYS A 1088 29.67 37.60 -23.36
N VAL A 1089 30.69 36.78 -23.13
CA VAL A 1089 31.17 36.47 -21.78
C VAL A 1089 32.00 37.66 -21.27
N VAL A 1090 31.77 38.09 -20.04
CA VAL A 1090 32.62 39.03 -19.30
C VAL A 1090 32.99 38.43 -17.95
N LEU A 1091 34.13 38.82 -17.39
CA LEU A 1091 34.60 38.35 -16.09
C LEU A 1091 34.67 39.51 -15.10
N LEU A 1092 33.96 39.40 -13.99
CA LEU A 1092 34.14 40.25 -12.83
C LEU A 1092 35.24 39.66 -11.95
N TYR A 1093 36.15 40.48 -11.43
CA TYR A 1093 37.21 40.02 -10.54
C TYR A 1093 37.49 41.01 -9.41
N THR A 1094 37.92 40.51 -8.25
CA THR A 1094 38.35 41.33 -7.11
C THR A 1094 39.87 41.49 -7.09
N GLN A 1095 40.37 42.48 -6.34
CA GLN A 1095 41.78 42.88 -6.28
C GLN A 1095 42.36 43.34 -7.63
N GLU A 1096 42.48 44.65 -7.82
CA GLU A 1096 42.95 45.26 -9.08
C GLU A 1096 44.31 44.72 -9.57
N GLN A 1097 45.20 44.35 -8.64
CA GLN A 1097 46.54 43.82 -8.94
C GLN A 1097 46.52 42.44 -9.63
N ALA A 1098 45.39 41.72 -9.60
CA ALA A 1098 45.24 40.39 -10.18
C ALA A 1098 44.98 40.39 -11.70
N GLU A 1099 44.78 41.55 -12.34
CA GLU A 1099 44.38 41.61 -13.75
C GLU A 1099 45.39 40.96 -14.70
N SER A 1100 46.70 41.14 -14.44
CA SER A 1100 47.77 40.56 -15.27
C SER A 1100 47.80 39.03 -15.17
N GLU A 1101 47.66 38.48 -13.96
CA GLU A 1101 47.59 37.03 -13.69
C GLU A 1101 46.37 36.42 -14.37
N ILE A 1102 45.21 37.07 -14.24
CA ILE A 1102 43.96 36.64 -14.88
C ILE A 1102 44.09 36.64 -16.41
N LYS A 1103 44.66 37.71 -17.00
CA LYS A 1103 44.88 37.79 -18.46
C LYS A 1103 45.79 36.68 -18.97
N GLN A 1104 46.86 36.37 -18.23
CA GLN A 1104 47.76 35.26 -18.57
C GLN A 1104 47.06 33.90 -18.46
N ALA A 1105 46.30 33.67 -17.37
CA ALA A 1105 45.53 32.44 -17.21
C ALA A 1105 44.48 32.26 -18.32
N ILE A 1106 43.81 33.33 -18.74
CA ILE A 1106 42.82 33.29 -19.84
C ILE A 1106 43.47 32.89 -21.17
N SER A 1107 44.64 33.44 -21.49
CA SER A 1107 45.31 33.13 -22.77
C SER A 1107 45.87 31.72 -22.82
N GLU A 1108 46.34 31.19 -21.68
CA GLU A 1108 46.98 29.88 -21.59
C GLU A 1108 45.99 28.73 -21.38
N GLN A 1109 44.88 28.97 -20.67
CA GLN A 1109 43.99 27.90 -20.16
C GLN A 1109 42.63 27.82 -20.87
N LEU A 1110 42.19 28.89 -21.55
CA LEU A 1110 40.88 28.93 -22.19
C LEU A 1110 40.98 28.92 -23.72
N SER A 1111 40.10 28.15 -24.36
CA SER A 1111 39.95 28.17 -25.81
C SER A 1111 39.43 29.53 -26.29
N PRO A 1112 39.72 29.97 -27.53
CA PRO A 1112 39.34 31.31 -28.01
C PRO A 1112 37.85 31.65 -27.89
N LEU A 1113 36.97 30.65 -27.95
CA LEU A 1113 35.52 30.83 -27.77
C LEU A 1113 35.13 31.08 -26.31
N MET A 1114 35.86 30.50 -25.35
CA MET A 1114 35.61 30.62 -23.90
C MET A 1114 36.23 31.86 -23.27
N GLN A 1115 37.09 32.59 -23.99
CA GLN A 1115 37.79 33.75 -23.44
C GLN A 1115 36.81 34.91 -23.14
N PRO A 1116 36.78 35.43 -21.90
CA PRO A 1116 36.00 36.62 -21.59
C PRO A 1116 36.39 37.81 -22.47
N SER A 1117 35.41 38.50 -23.04
CA SER A 1117 35.62 39.63 -23.95
C SER A 1117 36.08 40.91 -23.22
N LYS A 1118 35.71 41.06 -21.95
CA LYS A 1118 36.15 42.14 -21.05
C LYS A 1118 36.32 41.61 -19.63
N LEU A 1119 37.25 42.23 -18.90
CA LEU A 1119 37.48 42.02 -17.48
C LEU A 1119 37.09 43.30 -16.75
N PHE A 1120 36.36 43.18 -15.63
CA PHE A 1120 35.95 44.31 -14.80
C PHE A 1120 36.39 44.10 -13.36
N TYR A 1121 37.18 45.04 -12.86
CA TYR A 1121 37.50 45.11 -11.44
C TYR A 1121 36.27 45.53 -10.65
N VAL A 1122 35.98 44.81 -9.56
CA VAL A 1122 34.91 45.10 -8.61
C VAL A 1122 35.45 44.99 -7.18
N GLU A 1123 34.99 45.85 -6.28
CA GLU A 1123 35.42 45.80 -4.87
C GLU A 1123 35.01 44.49 -4.19
N GLU A 1124 33.79 44.00 -4.46
CA GLU A 1124 33.28 42.72 -3.96
C GLU A 1124 32.31 42.10 -4.97
N ILE A 1125 32.30 40.76 -5.08
CA ILE A 1125 31.29 40.04 -5.85
C ILE A 1125 29.99 39.93 -5.03
N PRO A 1126 28.83 40.38 -5.53
CA PRO A 1126 27.58 40.35 -4.79
C PRO A 1126 27.20 38.95 -4.28
N LYS A 1127 26.79 38.84 -3.01
CA LYS A 1127 26.34 37.58 -2.37
C LYS A 1127 24.95 37.74 -1.74
N LEU A 1128 24.14 36.69 -1.80
CA LEU A 1128 22.87 36.54 -1.09
C LEU A 1128 23.13 36.25 0.40
N GLY A 1129 22.18 36.52 1.29
CA GLY A 1129 22.28 36.19 2.72
C GLY A 1129 22.37 34.68 3.06
N THR A 1130 22.29 33.82 2.04
CA THR A 1130 22.61 32.38 2.10
C THR A 1130 24.10 32.08 2.03
N GLY A 1131 24.93 33.05 1.66
CA GLY A 1131 26.33 32.87 1.29
C GLY A 1131 26.56 32.59 -0.20
N LYS A 1132 25.51 32.36 -1.01
CA LYS A 1132 25.62 32.14 -2.46
C LYS A 1132 25.89 33.44 -3.22
N THR A 1133 26.55 33.37 -4.37
CA THR A 1133 26.67 34.50 -5.31
C THR A 1133 25.29 35.00 -5.79
N ASP A 1134 25.08 36.32 -5.78
CA ASP A 1134 23.91 36.97 -6.38
C ASP A 1134 24.19 37.25 -7.87
N LEU A 1135 23.84 36.28 -8.71
CA LEU A 1135 24.06 36.34 -10.16
C LEU A 1135 23.30 37.50 -10.82
N ASN A 1136 22.15 37.89 -10.28
CA ASN A 1136 21.35 38.98 -10.84
C ASN A 1136 21.99 40.33 -10.55
N ALA A 1137 22.40 40.55 -9.31
CA ALA A 1137 23.15 41.74 -8.93
C ALA A 1137 24.46 41.84 -9.71
N ALA A 1138 25.19 40.73 -9.83
CA ALA A 1138 26.41 40.67 -10.62
C ALA A 1138 26.20 40.96 -12.11
N LYS A 1139 25.14 40.42 -12.74
CA LYS A 1139 24.82 40.71 -14.15
C LYS A 1139 24.44 42.18 -14.37
N LYS A 1140 23.69 42.78 -13.44
CA LYS A 1140 23.38 44.23 -13.49
C LYS A 1140 24.63 45.09 -13.35
N LEU A 1141 25.54 44.69 -12.46
CA LEU A 1141 26.81 45.37 -12.23
C LEU A 1141 27.71 45.28 -13.47
N ALA A 1142 27.78 44.11 -14.11
CA ALA A 1142 28.50 43.93 -15.36
C ALA A 1142 27.89 44.73 -16.53
N ALA A 1143 26.55 44.83 -16.59
CA ALA A 1143 25.88 45.66 -17.59
C ALA A 1143 26.21 47.16 -17.39
N HIS A 1144 26.16 47.66 -16.14
CA HIS A 1144 26.55 49.03 -15.82
C HIS A 1144 28.03 49.32 -16.09
N ALA A 1145 28.91 48.33 -15.93
CA ALA A 1145 30.34 48.52 -16.20
C ALA A 1145 30.67 48.51 -17.72
N VAL A 1146 29.75 48.04 -18.55
CA VAL A 1146 29.88 48.03 -20.02
C VAL A 1146 29.35 49.32 -20.67
N GLU A 1147 28.33 49.92 -20.06
CA GLU A 1147 27.79 51.27 -20.37
C GLU A 1147 28.77 52.37 -19.95
#